data_AF-A0A3A9HHB9-F1
#
_entry.id   AF-A0A3A9HHB9-F1
#
_cell.length_a   1.000
_cell.length_b   1.000
_cell.length_c   1.000
_cell.angle_alpha   90.00
_cell.angle_beta   90.00
_cell.angle_gamma   90.00
#
_symmetry.space_group_name_H-M   'P 1'
#
loop_
_entity.id
_entity.type
_entity.pdbx_description
1 polymer ?
#
loop_
_entity_poly.entity_id
_entity_poly.type
_entity_poly.pdbx_seq_one_letter_code
_entity_poly.pdbx_strand_id
1 'polypeptide(L)'
;MNKIYKVIWNRVRGCYMVVSELVKRNHKNSGGCSSVSLTGVLCAAAVAGAVLASPLPAGAVDNGPGTGPGTTIGTGSVTNKVNDVTVGRESTAKTTGSDIDSGAVAIGVHSKALGKNSTALGYKAQASIIYSGAGTQEAIGSTAIGAFSVGGADYATALGQGANVQWGGNYSVALGQASVVNRKTADIQSGYLSGGKTDYIWKANRGVVSIGHITNSEKYTRQIMGLAAGTEDTDAVNVAQLKAAHTHYYSVNSSEQGNGSNYANDGATGTNSLAAGVNVKASGTGDVAIGYGAKTEGNQQKAIAIGAEAKATGNSQYAMAIGAEAQTSVQKAAALGYQASVTVQGGVALGAGSAANRSQSSSAATNPYIPSTAGAAQQNAVNATKATDGAVSIGSSSVRRQIINVAAGSADTDAVNVAQLKAAITAASPAIHDYSVNSVNAVSDTNYNNGGATGADALAAGVSAAAQGKSAAAVGKEAKAIGDNSLALGLTAQAKTAFDTAIGGGAIANGGPASIGDEGGSALAIGTKAKAEGTNAISIGNSAQATQKSAIAVGGSATGDSSTTLGYVTTASGSSATAVGYYAQATANQSTALGTIAKAETVGAVAIGNGARAAASEGDVALGAGSETAAAVGTASYTINGQTKGFAGTGPASTVSVGKAGTERTITNVAAGRISGNSTDAVNGSQLFGVIEEVNKGIKYGGDTGAVFTRRLGEQTNVKGGKTAGLTENNIGVVSDGTDTLTVKLSKDVNLGSTGSLQAGGTTINSTGIATNQIVAGGTTINSTTFDAGNKQITNVASGGSVTNNAATIGDVNTIVGNKAKWTIQDAEAVPGSKQIDAATPLVV
;
A
#
# COMPACT_ATOMS: atom_id res chain seq x y z
N MET A 1 44.07 -28.21 22.86
CA MET A 1 44.91 -29.22 22.16
C MET A 1 44.11 -29.70 20.94
N ASN A 2 44.06 -28.93 19.86
CA ASN A 2 45.05 -28.82 18.77
C ASN A 2 45.24 -30.12 17.95
N LYS A 3 44.36 -30.32 16.95
CA LYS A 3 44.79 -30.25 15.54
C LYS A 3 43.76 -29.43 14.75
N ILE A 4 44.25 -28.45 14.00
CA ILE A 4 43.42 -27.49 13.24
C ILE A 4 43.24 -28.05 11.83
N TYR A 5 42.01 -28.15 11.35
CA TYR A 5 41.70 -28.53 9.97
C TYR A 5 41.51 -27.27 9.13
N LYS A 6 42.16 -27.21 7.95
CA LYS A 6 41.92 -26.13 6.99
C LYS A 6 40.79 -26.54 6.05
N VAL A 7 39.69 -25.82 6.10
CA VAL A 7 38.50 -26.06 5.26
C VAL A 7 38.66 -25.32 3.94
N ILE A 8 38.40 -26.01 2.82
CA ILE A 8 38.54 -25.43 1.47
C ILE A 8 37.26 -25.68 0.66
N TRP A 9 36.78 -24.66 -0.03
CA TRP A 9 35.59 -24.75 -0.89
C TRP A 9 35.91 -25.41 -2.24
N ASN A 10 35.21 -26.48 -2.61
CA ASN A 10 35.39 -27.15 -3.89
C ASN A 10 34.31 -26.71 -4.91
N ARG A 11 34.70 -25.84 -5.86
CA ARG A 11 33.80 -25.34 -6.93
C ARG A 11 33.25 -26.43 -7.87
N VAL A 12 33.88 -27.61 -7.96
CA VAL A 12 33.43 -28.72 -8.84
C VAL A 12 32.39 -29.61 -8.16
N ARG A 13 32.31 -29.61 -6.83
CA ARG A 13 31.39 -30.46 -6.04
C ARG A 13 30.37 -29.69 -5.20
N GLY A 14 30.43 -28.36 -5.15
CA GLY A 14 29.45 -27.52 -4.46
C GLY A 14 29.46 -27.66 -2.93
N CYS A 15 30.56 -28.14 -2.34
CA CYS A 15 30.67 -28.38 -0.91
C CYS A 15 32.05 -28.00 -0.35
N TYR A 16 32.09 -27.77 0.95
CA TYR A 16 33.34 -27.64 1.71
C TYR A 16 33.97 -29.02 1.90
N MET A 17 35.25 -29.16 1.57
CA MET A 17 36.02 -30.37 1.83
C MET A 17 37.02 -30.14 2.96
N VAL A 18 37.13 -31.13 3.84
CA VAL A 18 38.16 -31.21 4.88
C VAL A 18 39.34 -32.01 4.31
N VAL A 19 40.52 -31.40 4.29
CA VAL A 19 41.76 -32.09 3.85
C VAL A 19 42.64 -32.34 5.06
N SER A 20 43.07 -33.58 5.27
CA SER A 20 44.03 -33.92 6.32
C SER A 20 45.45 -33.59 5.88
N GLU A 21 46.15 -32.79 6.68
CA GLU A 21 47.59 -32.59 6.51
C GLU A 21 48.33 -33.83 7.05
N LEU A 22 49.12 -34.48 6.20
CA LEU A 22 49.77 -35.75 6.50
C LEU A 22 51.27 -35.64 6.21
N VAL A 23 52.07 -35.45 7.26
CA VAL A 23 53.54 -35.44 7.16
C VAL A 23 54.17 -36.44 8.13
N LYS A 24 54.74 -37.49 7.52
CA LYS A 24 55.89 -38.31 7.92
C LYS A 24 56.05 -38.75 9.38
N ARG A 25 56.00 -40.08 9.58
CA ARG A 25 57.16 -40.82 10.11
C ARG A 25 57.54 -41.97 9.19
N ASN A 26 58.82 -42.32 9.21
CA ASN A 26 59.48 -43.21 8.26
C ASN A 26 59.26 -44.70 8.58
N HIS A 27 59.30 -45.53 7.54
CA HIS A 27 59.92 -46.87 7.45
C HIS A 27 59.57 -47.97 8.49
N LYS A 28 59.42 -49.25 8.11
CA LYS A 28 59.34 -49.94 6.79
C LYS A 28 58.85 -51.38 7.08
N ASN A 29 58.02 -51.95 6.21
CA ASN A 29 57.93 -53.37 5.78
C ASN A 29 58.04 -54.54 6.81
N SER A 30 57.49 -55.74 6.59
CA SER A 30 56.38 -56.30 5.79
C SER A 30 56.36 -57.80 6.11
N GLY A 31 55.20 -58.46 6.22
CA GLY A 31 55.17 -59.93 6.38
C GLY A 31 55.44 -60.69 5.07
N GLY A 32 55.90 -61.96 5.16
CA GLY A 32 55.88 -62.88 4.00
C GLY A 32 57.04 -63.87 3.86
N CYS A 33 56.90 -65.04 4.51
CA CYS A 33 57.17 -66.42 4.05
C CYS A 33 58.36 -66.81 3.11
N SER A 34 58.92 -68.00 3.41
CA SER A 34 59.65 -68.95 2.52
C SER A 34 61.08 -68.53 2.07
N SER A 35 62.05 -69.42 1.79
CA SER A 35 62.04 -70.88 1.59
C SER A 35 63.43 -71.57 1.83
N VAL A 36 63.40 -72.85 2.26
CA VAL A 36 64.15 -74.02 1.70
C VAL A 36 65.69 -74.18 1.83
N SER A 37 66.10 -75.41 2.23
CA SER A 37 67.33 -76.18 1.82
C SER A 37 68.69 -75.85 2.51
N LEU A 38 69.58 -76.81 2.84
CA LEU A 38 69.65 -78.27 2.54
C LEU A 38 70.43 -79.12 3.59
N THR A 39 70.09 -80.41 3.66
CA THR A 39 70.92 -81.61 3.97
C THR A 39 71.85 -81.72 5.20
N GLY A 40 71.60 -82.80 5.96
CA GLY A 40 72.63 -83.76 6.40
C GLY A 40 73.21 -83.56 7.82
N VAL A 41 73.69 -84.61 8.51
CA VAL A 41 73.60 -86.06 8.25
C VAL A 41 73.98 -86.84 9.54
N LEU A 42 73.62 -88.13 9.63
CA LEU A 42 74.08 -89.16 10.61
C LEU A 42 73.76 -89.03 12.13
N CYS A 43 72.91 -89.96 12.59
CA CYS A 43 73.21 -91.02 13.57
C CYS A 43 73.70 -90.74 15.02
N ALA A 44 72.76 -91.00 15.95
CA ALA A 44 72.79 -92.12 16.92
C ALA A 44 73.33 -91.97 18.36
N ALA A 45 72.84 -92.90 19.21
CA ALA A 45 73.33 -93.34 20.53
C ALA A 45 72.92 -92.56 21.83
N ALA A 46 71.69 -92.83 22.25
CA ALA A 46 71.24 -93.29 23.58
C ALA A 46 72.15 -93.25 24.84
N VAL A 47 71.52 -93.02 26.00
CA VAL A 47 71.99 -93.29 27.37
C VAL A 47 70.78 -93.62 28.27
N ALA A 48 70.77 -94.54 29.26
CA ALA A 48 71.47 -95.81 29.49
C ALA A 48 70.82 -96.53 30.70
N GLY A 49 70.89 -97.86 30.75
CA GLY A 49 70.54 -98.71 31.92
C GLY A 49 70.25 -100.15 31.50
N ALA A 50 70.72 -101.21 32.19
CA ALA A 50 71.54 -101.28 33.41
C ALA A 50 72.16 -102.70 33.59
N VAL A 51 72.85 -102.94 34.72
CA VAL A 51 73.06 -104.25 35.41
C VAL A 51 74.28 -105.17 35.03
N LEU A 52 75.23 -105.22 35.99
CA LEU A 52 76.07 -106.34 36.50
C LEU A 52 77.43 -106.82 35.90
N ALA A 53 78.35 -107.00 36.87
CA ALA A 53 79.43 -108.01 37.03
C ALA A 53 80.84 -107.79 36.43
N SER A 54 81.82 -108.36 37.15
CA SER A 54 83.30 -108.17 37.06
C SER A 54 84.03 -109.48 36.67
N PRO A 55 85.35 -109.50 36.40
CA PRO A 55 86.39 -109.46 37.44
C PRO A 55 87.68 -108.64 37.14
N LEU A 56 88.54 -108.53 38.17
CA LEU A 56 89.94 -108.04 38.23
C LEU A 56 90.93 -109.02 37.50
N PRO A 57 92.28 -108.85 37.49
CA PRO A 57 93.19 -107.77 38.00
C PRO A 57 94.10 -107.21 36.86
N ALA A 58 95.23 -106.48 37.04
CA ALA A 58 95.69 -105.38 37.93
C ALA A 58 97.06 -104.85 37.40
N GLY A 59 97.56 -103.69 37.88
CA GLY A 59 98.88 -103.15 37.47
C GLY A 59 99.24 -101.81 38.13
N ALA A 60 100.33 -101.78 38.89
CA ALA A 60 100.65 -100.77 39.90
C ALA A 60 101.39 -99.48 39.42
N VAL A 61 101.19 -98.39 40.16
CA VAL A 61 102.00 -97.16 40.42
C VAL A 61 102.93 -96.52 39.36
N ASP A 62 102.89 -95.17 39.29
CA ASP A 62 104.03 -94.31 39.70
C ASP A 62 103.56 -92.89 40.12
N ASN A 63 104.40 -92.13 40.84
CA ASN A 63 104.14 -90.78 41.38
C ASN A 63 105.34 -89.84 41.14
N GLY A 64 105.13 -88.64 40.57
CA GLY A 64 106.17 -87.63 40.33
C GLY A 64 105.76 -86.18 40.71
N PRO A 65 106.70 -85.27 41.06
CA PRO A 65 106.44 -84.34 42.18
C PRO A 65 106.31 -82.83 41.87
N GLY A 66 105.65 -82.10 42.79
CA GLY A 66 105.70 -80.64 42.99
C GLY A 66 104.54 -79.79 42.40
N THR A 67 104.08 -78.67 42.99
CA THR A 67 104.12 -78.17 44.39
C THR A 67 102.81 -77.41 44.73
N GLY A 68 101.76 -78.15 45.13
CA GLY A 68 100.62 -77.75 46.01
C GLY A 68 99.61 -76.66 45.58
N PRO A 69 98.29 -76.75 45.93
CA PRO A 69 97.54 -77.76 46.69
C PRO A 69 96.43 -78.52 45.89
N GLY A 70 95.86 -79.56 46.51
CA GLY A 70 94.70 -80.35 46.05
C GLY A 70 94.69 -81.76 46.70
N THR A 71 93.51 -82.41 46.91
CA THR A 71 93.45 -83.76 47.54
C THR A 71 92.31 -84.67 47.00
N THR A 72 92.65 -85.93 46.73
CA THR A 72 91.78 -87.03 46.26
C THR A 72 91.72 -88.17 47.28
N ILE A 73 90.52 -88.68 47.64
CA ILE A 73 90.35 -89.90 48.44
C ILE A 73 89.32 -90.81 47.76
N GLY A 74 89.77 -91.90 47.13
CA GLY A 74 88.91 -92.89 46.49
C GLY A 74 89.48 -93.40 45.15
N THR A 75 89.02 -94.56 44.70
CA THR A 75 89.43 -95.12 43.41
C THR A 75 89.00 -94.23 42.23
N GLY A 76 89.91 -94.01 41.27
CA GLY A 76 89.67 -93.44 39.94
C GLY A 76 89.27 -91.96 39.82
N SER A 77 89.37 -91.18 40.90
CA SER A 77 88.99 -89.77 40.89
C SER A 77 90.16 -88.83 40.52
N VAL A 78 89.88 -87.65 39.93
CA VAL A 78 90.77 -86.94 38.97
C VAL A 78 90.99 -85.43 39.26
N THR A 79 91.63 -85.06 40.37
CA THR A 79 92.01 -83.65 40.64
C THR A 79 93.11 -83.16 39.69
N ASN A 80 93.17 -81.86 39.35
CA ASN A 80 94.44 -81.29 38.91
C ASN A 80 94.64 -79.76 39.09
N LYS A 81 94.52 -79.29 40.35
CA LYS A 81 95.22 -78.13 40.98
C LYS A 81 94.74 -76.74 40.49
N VAL A 82 94.54 -75.71 41.32
CA VAL A 82 94.72 -75.51 42.78
C VAL A 82 93.40 -75.75 43.54
N ASN A 83 93.47 -76.27 44.78
CA ASN A 83 92.35 -76.43 45.72
C ASN A 83 91.06 -77.13 45.19
N ASP A 84 91.24 -78.13 44.35
CA ASP A 84 90.22 -79.16 44.10
C ASP A 84 89.95 -80.01 45.37
N VAL A 85 88.71 -80.47 45.55
CA VAL A 85 88.30 -81.54 46.49
C VAL A 85 87.53 -82.62 45.75
N THR A 86 87.68 -83.86 46.19
CA THR A 86 87.38 -85.05 45.39
C THR A 86 86.85 -86.24 46.18
N VAL A 87 86.16 -87.13 45.46
CA VAL A 87 85.34 -88.24 45.95
C VAL A 87 86.01 -89.61 45.80
N GLY A 88 85.46 -90.64 46.46
CA GLY A 88 85.41 -92.02 45.92
C GLY A 88 83.96 -92.46 45.71
N ARG A 89 83.53 -92.98 44.56
CA ARG A 89 84.21 -93.44 43.34
C ARG A 89 83.21 -93.32 42.18
N GLU A 90 83.44 -92.71 41.03
CA GLU A 90 84.50 -91.82 40.56
C GLU A 90 83.87 -90.47 40.28
N SER A 91 84.33 -89.45 40.98
CA SER A 91 83.66 -88.15 41.00
C SER A 91 84.63 -87.06 41.43
N THR A 92 84.68 -85.98 40.68
CA THR A 92 85.75 -84.99 40.82
C THR A 92 85.40 -83.65 40.22
N ALA A 93 85.90 -82.63 40.92
CA ALA A 93 86.04 -81.27 40.50
C ALA A 93 87.43 -80.99 39.92
N LYS A 94 87.52 -80.11 38.91
CA LYS A 94 88.80 -79.70 38.33
C LYS A 94 88.69 -78.30 37.72
N THR A 95 89.72 -77.48 37.90
CA THR A 95 89.86 -76.15 37.32
C THR A 95 91.09 -76.04 36.40
N THR A 96 90.99 -75.38 35.24
CA THR A 96 92.19 -74.86 34.52
C THR A 96 91.91 -73.53 33.81
N GLY A 97 92.20 -72.42 34.50
CA GLY A 97 92.19 -71.05 33.95
C GLY A 97 92.83 -70.08 34.96
N SER A 98 93.62 -69.12 34.49
CA SER A 98 94.83 -68.52 35.13
C SER A 98 94.77 -67.82 36.51
N ASP A 99 93.75 -68.03 37.36
CA ASP A 99 93.65 -67.36 38.66
C ASP A 99 94.09 -68.29 39.80
N ILE A 100 95.10 -67.84 40.55
CA ILE A 100 95.84 -68.61 41.57
C ILE A 100 95.04 -68.96 42.84
N ASP A 101 93.86 -68.37 43.06
CA ASP A 101 93.02 -68.56 44.26
C ASP A 101 91.64 -69.20 43.95
N SER A 102 91.57 -70.06 42.94
CA SER A 102 90.36 -70.86 42.64
C SER A 102 90.39 -72.20 43.38
N GLY A 103 89.24 -72.77 43.73
CA GLY A 103 89.13 -74.17 44.20
C GLY A 103 87.76 -74.78 43.92
N ALA A 104 87.65 -76.08 43.68
CA ALA A 104 86.39 -76.70 43.29
C ALA A 104 86.15 -78.02 44.02
N VAL A 105 84.97 -78.25 44.59
CA VAL A 105 84.69 -79.34 45.51
C VAL A 105 83.73 -80.36 44.90
N ALA A 106 84.10 -81.64 44.85
CA ALA A 106 83.18 -82.74 44.61
C ALA A 106 83.25 -83.75 45.76
N ILE A 107 82.10 -84.18 46.29
CA ILE A 107 81.94 -85.18 47.37
C ILE A 107 80.71 -86.07 47.05
N GLY A 108 80.81 -87.38 47.21
CA GLY A 108 79.73 -88.37 46.91
C GLY A 108 79.61 -88.85 45.44
N VAL A 109 79.22 -90.13 45.27
CA VAL A 109 79.40 -90.94 44.03
C VAL A 109 78.87 -90.26 42.76
N HIS A 110 79.72 -90.18 41.72
CA HIS A 110 79.45 -89.53 40.43
C HIS A 110 79.13 -88.02 40.46
N SER A 111 79.39 -87.33 41.58
CA SER A 111 79.34 -85.87 41.62
C SER A 111 80.47 -85.18 40.84
N LYS A 112 80.20 -83.97 40.32
CA LYS A 112 81.09 -83.21 39.44
C LYS A 112 80.99 -81.71 39.76
N ALA A 113 82.11 -81.03 40.02
CA ALA A 113 82.15 -79.57 40.11
C ALA A 113 83.19 -79.01 39.14
N LEU A 114 82.77 -78.70 37.92
CA LEU A 114 83.69 -78.60 36.78
C LEU A 114 84.22 -77.18 36.53
N GLY A 115 84.19 -76.28 37.52
CA GLY A 115 84.70 -74.92 37.32
C GLY A 115 85.03 -74.21 38.63
N LYS A 116 85.69 -73.05 38.50
CA LYS A 116 86.23 -72.25 39.62
C LYS A 116 85.20 -72.04 40.74
N ASN A 117 85.56 -72.29 41.99
CA ASN A 117 84.73 -72.02 43.18
C ASN A 117 83.39 -72.77 43.23
N SER A 118 83.25 -73.85 42.45
CA SER A 118 82.04 -74.68 42.43
C SER A 118 82.09 -75.85 43.42
N THR A 119 80.95 -76.25 43.99
CA THR A 119 80.81 -77.32 44.99
C THR A 119 79.68 -78.31 44.62
N ALA A 120 79.94 -79.61 44.62
CA ALA A 120 79.00 -80.68 44.29
C ALA A 120 79.04 -81.82 45.32
N LEU A 121 78.02 -81.93 46.17
CA LEU A 121 77.96 -82.87 47.30
C LEU A 121 76.71 -83.77 47.23
N GLY A 122 76.86 -85.04 46.85
CA GLY A 122 75.73 -85.99 46.77
C GLY A 122 75.99 -87.20 45.87
N TYR A 123 74.94 -87.92 45.47
CA TYR A 123 75.02 -88.93 44.40
C TYR A 123 74.66 -88.27 43.06
N LYS A 124 75.55 -88.22 42.08
CA LYS A 124 75.37 -87.48 40.81
C LYS A 124 75.01 -85.99 41.01
N ALA A 125 75.56 -85.33 42.03
CA ALA A 125 75.43 -83.88 42.18
C ALA A 125 76.34 -83.17 41.16
N GLN A 126 75.87 -82.12 40.48
CA GLN A 126 76.59 -81.54 39.35
C GLN A 126 76.59 -80.01 39.38
N ALA A 127 77.70 -79.43 39.81
CA ALA A 127 77.97 -77.99 39.72
C ALA A 127 78.80 -77.71 38.45
N SER A 128 78.11 -77.59 37.33
CA SER A 128 78.71 -77.35 36.01
C SER A 128 77.63 -76.88 35.05
N ILE A 129 77.96 -76.02 34.09
CA ILE A 129 76.99 -75.58 33.09
C ILE A 129 76.62 -76.75 32.17
N ILE A 130 75.31 -77.01 32.05
CA ILE A 130 74.77 -78.03 31.14
C ILE A 130 74.00 -77.32 30.02
N TYR A 131 74.60 -77.24 28.84
CA TYR A 131 73.90 -76.79 27.63
C TYR A 131 73.05 -77.93 27.05
N SER A 132 71.83 -77.63 26.63
CA SER A 132 71.00 -78.55 25.85
C SER A 132 71.58 -78.76 24.46
N GLY A 133 72.44 -79.77 24.31
CA GLY A 133 72.98 -80.25 23.02
C GLY A 133 74.47 -80.05 22.78
N ALA A 134 75.24 -79.43 23.69
CA ALA A 134 76.67 -79.16 23.46
C ALA A 134 77.52 -79.18 24.75
N GLY A 135 77.94 -80.38 25.15
CA GLY A 135 78.98 -80.59 26.17
C GLY A 135 78.61 -80.19 27.60
N THR A 136 79.53 -80.45 28.53
CA THR A 136 79.48 -79.92 29.90
C THR A 136 80.53 -78.82 30.00
N GLN A 137 80.18 -77.63 30.48
CA GLN A 137 81.09 -76.49 30.59
C GLN A 137 81.35 -76.12 32.06
N GLU A 138 82.46 -75.42 32.29
CA GLU A 138 82.82 -74.92 33.62
C GLU A 138 81.75 -73.95 34.14
N ALA A 139 81.30 -74.13 35.38
CA ALA A 139 80.49 -73.13 36.10
C ALA A 139 81.37 -72.42 37.13
N ILE A 140 81.23 -71.11 37.26
CA ILE A 140 81.95 -70.32 38.26
C ILE A 140 81.07 -70.17 39.51
N GLY A 141 81.57 -70.50 40.71
CA GLY A 141 80.89 -70.26 41.98
C GLY A 141 79.63 -71.11 42.24
N SER A 142 79.41 -72.18 41.48
CA SER A 142 78.15 -72.93 41.48
C SER A 142 78.11 -74.01 42.55
N THR A 143 77.02 -74.10 43.32
CA THR A 143 76.84 -75.09 44.39
C THR A 143 75.70 -76.05 44.05
N ALA A 144 75.89 -77.35 44.31
CA ALA A 144 74.95 -78.43 44.04
C ALA A 144 75.03 -79.48 45.16
N ILE A 145 74.12 -79.46 46.12
CA ILE A 145 74.14 -80.33 47.31
C ILE A 145 72.86 -81.17 47.34
N GLY A 146 72.99 -82.48 47.23
CA GLY A 146 71.89 -83.45 47.16
C GLY A 146 72.07 -84.47 46.03
N ALA A 147 71.42 -85.63 46.12
CA ALA A 147 71.48 -86.59 45.03
C ALA A 147 70.78 -86.03 43.78
N PHE A 148 71.41 -86.10 42.60
CA PHE A 148 70.95 -85.52 41.33
C PHE A 148 70.76 -83.99 41.35
N SER A 149 71.29 -83.26 42.32
CA SER A 149 71.19 -81.79 42.32
C SER A 149 72.08 -81.19 41.24
N VAL A 150 71.64 -80.16 40.53
CA VAL A 150 72.39 -79.51 39.44
C VAL A 150 72.50 -78.00 39.69
N GLY A 151 73.72 -77.51 39.84
CA GLY A 151 74.07 -76.09 39.78
C GLY A 151 74.52 -75.74 38.36
N GLY A 152 73.58 -75.57 37.45
CA GLY A 152 73.80 -75.50 36.00
C GLY A 152 74.18 -74.12 35.44
N ALA A 153 74.53 -73.17 36.29
CA ALA A 153 74.76 -71.75 35.96
C ALA A 153 75.77 -71.11 36.92
N ASP A 154 76.31 -69.93 36.60
CA ASP A 154 77.32 -69.27 37.43
C ASP A 154 76.71 -68.71 38.72
N TYR A 155 77.38 -68.92 39.86
CA TYR A 155 76.93 -68.53 41.20
C TYR A 155 75.56 -69.13 41.59
N ALA A 156 75.14 -70.20 40.91
CA ALA A 156 73.93 -70.94 41.24
C ALA A 156 74.09 -71.69 42.56
N THR A 157 73.00 -71.97 43.27
CA THR A 157 72.99 -72.85 44.45
C THR A 157 71.79 -73.78 44.41
N ALA A 158 71.98 -75.03 44.04
CA ALA A 158 70.99 -76.10 44.16
C ALA A 158 71.22 -76.88 45.46
N LEU A 159 70.20 -77.01 46.30
CA LEU A 159 70.33 -77.57 47.65
C LEU A 159 69.10 -78.43 48.00
N GLY A 160 69.18 -79.72 47.68
CA GLY A 160 68.14 -80.73 47.81
C GLY A 160 68.28 -81.84 46.77
N GLN A 161 67.73 -83.04 47.04
CA GLN A 161 67.70 -84.13 46.03
C GLN A 161 66.96 -83.65 44.78
N GLY A 162 67.55 -83.78 43.59
CA GLY A 162 66.97 -83.32 42.32
C GLY A 162 66.79 -81.80 42.20
N ALA A 163 67.31 -80.99 43.13
CA ALA A 163 67.26 -79.54 43.03
C ALA A 163 68.07 -79.07 41.81
N ASN A 164 67.52 -78.23 40.93
CA ASN A 164 68.15 -77.94 39.63
C ASN A 164 68.07 -76.45 39.28
N VAL A 165 69.19 -75.75 39.29
CA VAL A 165 69.32 -74.46 38.63
C VAL A 165 69.74 -74.71 37.18
N GLN A 166 68.86 -74.43 36.23
CA GLN A 166 69.10 -74.64 34.81
C GLN A 166 70.02 -73.56 34.23
N TRP A 167 70.58 -73.82 33.05
CA TRP A 167 71.50 -72.91 32.37
C TRP A 167 70.92 -71.50 32.18
N GLY A 168 71.76 -70.51 32.52
CA GLY A 168 71.44 -69.08 32.48
C GLY A 168 70.81 -68.55 33.76
N GLY A 169 70.44 -69.42 34.72
CA GLY A 169 69.97 -69.04 36.06
C GLY A 169 71.08 -68.57 37.00
N ASN A 170 71.93 -67.65 36.54
CA ASN A 170 73.07 -67.16 37.33
C ASN A 170 72.60 -66.52 38.65
N TYR A 171 73.43 -66.59 39.69
CA TYR A 171 73.17 -66.10 41.06
C TYR A 171 71.86 -66.61 41.71
N SER A 172 71.26 -67.68 41.18
CA SER A 172 69.94 -68.16 41.61
C SER A 172 70.03 -69.40 42.49
N VAL A 173 69.08 -69.54 43.42
CA VAL A 173 69.06 -70.61 44.42
C VAL A 173 67.85 -71.52 44.19
N ALA A 174 68.06 -72.83 44.01
CA ALA A 174 67.03 -73.85 44.04
C ALA A 174 67.11 -74.60 45.38
N LEU A 175 66.15 -74.36 46.29
CA LEU A 175 66.19 -74.85 47.67
C LEU A 175 65.07 -75.88 47.93
N GLY A 176 65.43 -77.06 48.40
CA GLY A 176 64.53 -78.18 48.65
C GLY A 176 64.51 -79.22 47.52
N GLN A 177 63.96 -80.40 47.84
CA GLN A 177 63.91 -81.55 46.93
C GLN A 177 63.08 -81.24 45.67
N ALA A 178 63.59 -81.59 44.49
CA ALA A 178 63.03 -81.29 43.17
C ALA A 178 62.68 -79.81 42.91
N SER A 179 63.26 -78.86 43.67
CA SER A 179 63.11 -77.43 43.39
C SER A 179 63.90 -77.04 42.15
N VAL A 180 63.32 -76.24 41.25
CA VAL A 180 63.99 -75.89 39.99
C VAL A 180 63.96 -74.38 39.75
N VAL A 181 65.09 -73.83 39.34
CA VAL A 181 65.17 -72.51 38.69
C VAL A 181 65.28 -72.75 37.18
N ASN A 182 64.20 -72.50 36.46
CA ASN A 182 64.09 -72.67 34.99
C ASN A 182 63.97 -71.32 34.26
N ARG A 183 64.52 -70.25 34.83
CA ARG A 183 64.49 -68.89 34.29
C ARG A 183 65.91 -68.36 34.16
N LYS A 184 66.22 -67.65 33.07
CA LYS A 184 67.52 -67.01 32.92
C LYS A 184 67.55 -65.68 33.66
N THR A 185 68.73 -65.27 34.13
CA THR A 185 68.94 -64.00 34.84
C THR A 185 68.46 -62.78 34.04
N ALA A 186 68.63 -62.80 32.71
CA ALA A 186 68.12 -61.76 31.83
C ALA A 186 66.58 -61.65 31.85
N ASP A 187 65.88 -62.79 31.93
CA ASP A 187 64.40 -62.83 32.00
C ASP A 187 63.90 -62.22 33.32
N ILE A 188 64.68 -62.41 34.40
CA ILE A 188 64.38 -61.92 35.74
C ILE A 188 64.55 -60.39 35.82
N GLN A 189 65.60 -59.82 35.20
CA GLN A 189 65.79 -58.36 35.09
C GLN A 189 64.73 -57.68 34.20
N SER A 190 64.10 -58.41 33.28
CA SER A 190 62.96 -57.90 32.50
C SER A 190 61.67 -57.84 33.34
N GLY A 191 61.50 -58.79 34.26
CA GLY A 191 60.30 -58.97 35.07
C GLY A 191 59.31 -59.95 34.42
N TYR A 192 58.51 -60.64 35.24
CA TYR A 192 57.70 -61.78 34.79
C TYR A 192 56.37 -61.41 34.07
N LEU A 193 56.17 -60.13 33.71
CA LEU A 193 54.93 -59.66 33.09
C LEU A 193 55.12 -59.41 31.58
N SER A 194 54.57 -60.31 30.78
CA SER A 194 54.37 -60.08 29.34
C SER A 194 53.50 -58.84 29.12
N GLY A 195 53.95 -57.90 28.27
CA GLY A 195 53.15 -56.74 27.84
C GLY A 195 53.63 -55.34 28.29
N GLY A 196 54.91 -55.16 28.62
CA GLY A 196 55.54 -53.82 28.60
C GLY A 196 55.11 -52.84 29.69
N LYS A 197 54.75 -53.33 30.89
CA LYS A 197 54.52 -52.50 32.09
C LYS A 197 55.63 -52.75 33.11
N THR A 198 56.66 -51.89 33.14
CA THR A 198 57.94 -52.22 33.79
C THR A 198 58.42 -51.28 34.90
N ASP A 199 57.76 -50.15 35.13
CA ASP A 199 58.46 -48.97 35.65
C ASP A 199 58.32 -48.72 37.17
N TYR A 200 57.54 -49.54 37.89
CA TYR A 200 57.25 -49.35 39.33
C TYR A 200 57.31 -50.65 40.15
N ILE A 201 58.06 -51.66 39.71
CA ILE A 201 58.21 -52.92 40.45
C ILE A 201 59.70 -53.18 40.68
N TRP A 202 60.12 -53.37 41.93
CA TRP A 202 61.48 -53.80 42.26
C TRP A 202 61.79 -55.13 41.56
N LYS A 203 62.75 -55.10 40.63
CA LYS A 203 63.19 -56.29 39.90
C LYS A 203 64.44 -56.87 40.54
N ALA A 204 64.49 -58.19 40.69
CA ALA A 204 65.71 -58.86 41.14
C ALA A 204 66.83 -58.63 40.11
N ASN A 205 67.92 -58.02 40.54
CA ASN A 205 69.02 -57.58 39.67
C ASN A 205 70.13 -58.62 39.48
N ARG A 206 70.10 -59.74 40.24
CA ARG A 206 71.13 -60.79 40.23
C ARG A 206 70.58 -62.19 39.95
N GLY A 207 69.60 -62.67 40.73
CA GLY A 207 69.05 -64.03 40.61
C GLY A 207 67.78 -64.21 41.44
N VAL A 208 67.21 -65.41 41.45
CA VAL A 208 65.97 -65.76 42.18
C VAL A 208 66.17 -66.91 43.15
N VAL A 209 65.36 -66.96 44.21
CA VAL A 209 65.20 -68.14 45.07
C VAL A 209 63.94 -68.90 44.63
N SER A 210 64.09 -70.19 44.31
CA SER A 210 63.01 -71.12 43.99
C SER A 210 62.95 -72.23 45.04
N ILE A 211 61.78 -72.41 45.65
CA ILE A 211 61.53 -73.44 46.68
C ILE A 211 60.67 -74.62 46.17
N GLY A 212 60.48 -74.71 44.85
CA GLY A 212 59.67 -75.75 44.22
C GLY A 212 59.85 -75.83 42.71
N HIS A 213 59.01 -76.62 42.05
CA HIS A 213 58.94 -76.72 40.60
C HIS A 213 57.53 -77.10 40.16
N ILE A 214 57.07 -76.54 39.04
CA ILE A 214 55.74 -76.78 38.47
C ILE A 214 55.93 -77.06 36.98
N THR A 215 55.51 -78.26 36.57
CA THR A 215 55.34 -78.68 35.18
C THR A 215 53.88 -79.09 34.95
N ASN A 216 53.56 -79.56 33.74
CA ASN A 216 52.22 -80.09 33.45
C ASN A 216 51.94 -81.42 34.16
N SER A 217 52.98 -82.18 34.55
CA SER A 217 52.87 -83.52 35.15
C SER A 217 53.27 -83.57 36.63
N GLU A 218 54.07 -82.63 37.12
CA GLU A 218 54.57 -82.60 38.51
C GLU A 218 54.41 -81.20 39.12
N LYS A 219 53.95 -81.13 40.37
CA LYS A 219 53.69 -79.85 41.08
C LYS A 219 54.27 -79.89 42.49
N TYR A 220 55.55 -79.60 42.61
CA TYR A 220 56.26 -79.48 43.88
C TYR A 220 56.19 -78.02 44.37
N THR A 221 55.35 -77.75 45.36
CA THR A 221 55.25 -76.43 46.02
C THR A 221 55.50 -76.56 47.52
N ARG A 222 55.94 -75.48 48.16
CA ARG A 222 56.28 -75.44 49.59
C ARG A 222 55.79 -74.15 50.23
N GLN A 223 55.40 -74.24 51.50
CA GLN A 223 55.10 -73.08 52.33
C GLN A 223 56.38 -72.58 53.00
N ILE A 224 56.52 -71.27 53.14
CA ILE A 224 57.52 -70.64 54.01
C ILE A 224 56.82 -70.38 55.34
N MET A 225 57.15 -71.17 56.36
CA MET A 225 56.61 -71.02 57.72
C MET A 225 57.50 -70.09 58.55
N GLY A 226 56.90 -69.36 59.50
CA GLY A 226 57.62 -68.38 60.34
C GLY A 226 57.93 -67.05 59.65
N LEU A 227 57.38 -66.80 58.46
CA LEU A 227 57.56 -65.53 57.74
C LEU A 227 56.85 -64.37 58.45
N ALA A 228 57.62 -63.51 59.09
CA ALA A 228 57.16 -62.24 59.66
C ALA A 228 56.50 -61.35 58.58
N ALA A 229 55.76 -60.34 59.00
CA ALA A 229 55.22 -59.36 58.06
C ALA A 229 56.38 -58.55 57.45
N GLY A 230 56.43 -58.48 56.11
CA GLY A 230 57.41 -57.64 55.41
C GLY A 230 57.23 -56.16 55.76
N THR A 231 58.34 -55.47 55.98
CA THR A 231 58.40 -54.05 56.38
C THR A 231 58.93 -53.15 55.27
N GLU A 232 59.73 -53.68 54.35
CA GLU A 232 60.27 -52.97 53.18
C GLU A 232 59.62 -53.47 51.87
N ASP A 233 59.65 -52.65 50.81
CA ASP A 233 59.07 -52.95 49.49
C ASP A 233 59.56 -54.27 48.85
N THR A 234 60.73 -54.76 49.27
CA THR A 234 61.36 -55.98 48.76
C THR A 234 61.04 -57.24 49.58
N ASP A 235 60.37 -57.11 50.72
CA ASP A 235 60.13 -58.22 51.63
C ASP A 235 59.04 -59.18 51.11
N ALA A 236 59.14 -60.44 51.52
CA ALA A 236 58.13 -61.44 51.17
C ALA A 236 56.84 -61.23 51.99
N VAL A 237 55.74 -60.94 51.29
CA VAL A 237 54.42 -60.69 51.89
C VAL A 237 53.81 -62.00 52.42
N ASN A 238 53.35 -61.99 53.67
CA ASN A 238 52.66 -63.14 54.26
C ASN A 238 51.13 -63.09 54.08
N VAL A 239 50.45 -64.21 54.34
CA VAL A 239 48.98 -64.32 54.14
C VAL A 239 48.18 -63.37 55.05
N ALA A 240 48.72 -62.94 56.20
CA ALA A 240 48.05 -61.97 57.07
C ALA A 240 48.05 -60.56 56.46
N GLN A 241 49.19 -60.12 55.91
CA GLN A 241 49.29 -58.86 55.17
C GLN A 241 48.38 -58.86 53.94
N LEU A 242 48.30 -59.97 53.20
CA LEU A 242 47.40 -60.10 52.06
C LEU A 242 45.91 -60.08 52.47
N LYS A 243 45.56 -60.65 53.62
CA LYS A 243 44.19 -60.58 54.17
C LYS A 243 43.83 -59.18 54.70
N ALA A 244 44.80 -58.41 55.20
CA ALA A 244 44.58 -57.03 55.62
C ALA A 244 44.39 -56.07 54.41
N ALA A 245 44.90 -56.44 53.23
CA ALA A 245 44.79 -55.67 52.00
C ALA A 245 43.41 -55.81 51.31
N HIS A 246 42.35 -55.33 51.95
CA HIS A 246 41.00 -55.25 51.36
C HIS A 246 40.83 -54.03 50.45
N THR A 247 40.20 -54.23 49.28
CA THR A 247 39.66 -53.13 48.44
C THR A 247 38.32 -53.55 47.83
N HIS A 248 37.23 -52.90 48.24
CA HIS A 248 35.87 -53.25 47.81
C HIS A 248 34.99 -51.99 47.59
N TYR A 249 35.39 -51.13 46.64
CA TYR A 249 34.54 -50.12 45.95
C TYR A 249 34.04 -48.86 46.75
N TYR A 250 34.83 -48.01 47.41
CA TYR A 250 36.02 -47.28 46.95
C TYR A 250 36.54 -46.42 48.14
N SER A 251 37.87 -46.32 48.33
CA SER A 251 38.46 -45.71 49.55
C SER A 251 38.62 -44.18 49.46
N VAL A 252 38.55 -43.49 50.61
CA VAL A 252 39.08 -42.12 50.78
C VAL A 252 39.90 -42.03 52.07
N ASN A 253 41.12 -41.53 51.92
CA ASN A 253 42.04 -41.28 53.03
C ASN A 253 41.60 -40.01 53.79
N SER A 254 41.30 -40.15 55.09
CA SER A 254 40.94 -39.06 56.01
C SER A 254 41.95 -38.99 57.14
N SER A 255 42.35 -37.78 57.53
CA SER A 255 43.18 -37.54 58.72
C SER A 255 42.38 -37.48 60.03
N GLU A 256 41.04 -37.58 59.97
CA GLU A 256 40.15 -37.49 61.13
C GLU A 256 39.60 -38.88 61.51
N GLN A 257 39.82 -39.30 62.76
CA GLN A 257 39.18 -40.47 63.36
C GLN A 257 37.98 -40.04 64.23
N GLY A 258 36.77 -40.46 63.87
CA GLY A 258 35.57 -40.11 64.65
C GLY A 258 34.25 -40.61 64.05
N ASN A 259 33.18 -40.42 64.82
CA ASN A 259 31.82 -40.78 64.40
C ASN A 259 31.37 -39.90 63.21
N GLY A 260 31.27 -40.49 62.01
CA GLY A 260 31.08 -39.75 60.74
C GLY A 260 32.31 -39.71 59.82
N SER A 261 33.47 -40.21 60.25
CA SER A 261 34.59 -40.48 59.33
C SER A 261 34.35 -41.78 58.54
N ASN A 262 34.62 -41.79 57.24
CA ASN A 262 34.43 -42.98 56.39
C ASN A 262 35.62 -43.96 56.44
N TYR A 263 36.48 -43.84 57.46
CA TYR A 263 37.74 -44.57 57.61
C TYR A 263 37.53 -46.10 57.64
N ALA A 264 36.37 -46.56 58.12
CA ALA A 264 36.00 -47.98 58.18
C ALA A 264 35.43 -48.54 56.85
N ASN A 265 35.35 -47.73 55.77
CA ASN A 265 34.72 -48.09 54.49
C ASN A 265 33.24 -48.54 54.65
N ASP A 266 32.51 -47.86 55.54
CA ASP A 266 31.12 -48.15 55.93
C ASP A 266 30.09 -47.14 55.39
N GLY A 267 30.55 -46.05 54.75
CA GLY A 267 29.66 -45.04 54.14
C GLY A 267 28.78 -45.58 52.99
N ALA A 268 29.15 -46.71 52.37
CA ALA A 268 28.37 -47.40 51.34
C ALA A 268 27.45 -48.45 51.96
N THR A 269 26.36 -48.01 52.61
CA THR A 269 25.41 -48.92 53.29
C THR A 269 24.36 -49.52 52.34
N GLY A 270 24.20 -48.98 51.13
CA GLY A 270 23.28 -49.49 50.12
C GLY A 270 23.85 -50.68 49.33
N THR A 271 23.01 -51.63 48.94
CA THR A 271 23.45 -52.77 48.11
C THR A 271 23.94 -52.28 46.74
N ASN A 272 25.12 -52.72 46.31
CA ASN A 272 25.80 -52.23 45.10
C ASN A 272 26.04 -50.70 45.05
N SER A 273 26.06 -50.01 46.19
CA SER A 273 26.35 -48.57 46.26
C SER A 273 27.85 -48.26 46.23
N LEU A 274 28.19 -47.01 45.90
CA LEU A 274 29.53 -46.45 45.88
C LEU A 274 29.55 -45.19 46.76
N ALA A 275 30.43 -45.14 47.76
CA ALA A 275 30.60 -43.98 48.63
C ALA A 275 32.09 -43.60 48.74
N ALA A 276 32.47 -42.42 48.26
CA ALA A 276 33.87 -41.97 48.19
C ALA A 276 34.04 -40.49 48.62
N GLY A 277 34.20 -40.24 49.92
CA GLY A 277 34.53 -38.93 50.49
C GLY A 277 34.61 -38.97 52.02
N VAL A 278 35.25 -37.99 52.65
CA VAL A 278 35.12 -37.83 54.12
C VAL A 278 33.68 -37.45 54.44
N ASN A 279 33.06 -38.07 55.46
CA ASN A 279 31.64 -37.88 55.80
C ASN A 279 30.67 -38.16 54.63
N VAL A 280 31.05 -39.05 53.71
CA VAL A 280 30.19 -39.50 52.61
C VAL A 280 29.16 -40.53 53.10
N LYS A 281 27.98 -40.57 52.48
CA LYS A 281 27.01 -41.66 52.70
C LYS A 281 26.21 -41.99 51.45
N ALA A 282 26.29 -43.23 50.98
CA ALA A 282 25.46 -43.79 49.93
C ALA A 282 24.61 -44.93 50.51
N SER A 283 23.32 -44.68 50.72
CA SER A 283 22.46 -45.60 51.49
C SER A 283 21.39 -46.34 50.67
N GLY A 284 21.06 -45.88 49.47
CA GLY A 284 20.18 -46.57 48.54
C GLY A 284 20.90 -47.60 47.66
N THR A 285 20.14 -48.56 47.16
CA THR A 285 20.64 -49.61 46.24
C THR A 285 21.18 -49.01 44.93
N GLY A 286 22.45 -49.25 44.61
CA GLY A 286 23.08 -48.75 43.39
C GLY A 286 23.34 -47.23 43.38
N ASP A 287 23.31 -46.58 44.55
CA ASP A 287 23.61 -45.16 44.69
C ASP A 287 25.11 -44.85 44.49
N VAL A 288 25.43 -43.60 44.13
CA VAL A 288 26.79 -43.08 44.00
C VAL A 288 26.93 -41.77 44.77
N ALA A 289 27.69 -41.75 45.86
CA ALA A 289 28.06 -40.53 46.59
C ALA A 289 29.58 -40.30 46.53
N ILE A 290 30.03 -39.12 46.08
CA ILE A 290 31.46 -38.80 45.90
C ILE A 290 31.73 -37.35 46.33
N GLY A 291 32.67 -37.16 47.26
CA GLY A 291 33.07 -35.84 47.80
C GLY A 291 32.82 -35.69 49.30
N TYR A 292 33.46 -34.69 49.91
CA TYR A 292 33.30 -34.35 51.33
C TYR A 292 31.82 -34.10 51.67
N GLY A 293 31.23 -34.80 52.64
CA GLY A 293 29.83 -34.60 53.03
C GLY A 293 28.78 -34.97 51.97
N ALA A 294 29.18 -35.61 50.87
CA ALA A 294 28.26 -36.00 49.79
C ALA A 294 27.31 -37.12 50.26
N LYS A 295 26.01 -36.98 49.97
CA LYS A 295 24.98 -37.80 50.58
C LYS A 295 23.87 -38.22 49.61
N THR A 296 23.63 -39.52 49.52
CA THR A 296 22.39 -40.09 49.01
C THR A 296 21.65 -40.82 50.14
N GLU A 297 20.48 -40.29 50.51
CA GLU A 297 19.67 -40.79 51.63
C GLU A 297 18.19 -40.76 51.29
N GLY A 298 17.59 -41.93 51.05
CA GLY A 298 16.19 -42.00 50.65
C GLY A 298 15.74 -43.42 50.38
N ASN A 299 14.42 -43.61 50.22
CA ASN A 299 13.87 -44.93 50.01
C ASN A 299 13.90 -45.31 48.52
N GLN A 300 14.96 -46.04 48.15
CA GLN A 300 15.19 -46.80 46.90
C GLN A 300 15.74 -46.07 45.64
N GLN A 301 17.00 -46.43 45.34
CA GLN A 301 17.58 -46.70 44.01
C GLN A 301 18.20 -45.58 43.15
N LYS A 302 19.49 -45.79 42.86
CA LYS A 302 20.31 -45.17 41.81
C LYS A 302 20.38 -43.64 41.86
N ALA A 303 20.43 -43.08 43.07
CA ALA A 303 20.70 -41.67 43.26
C ALA A 303 22.19 -41.35 43.08
N ILE A 304 22.52 -40.16 42.59
CA ILE A 304 23.90 -39.70 42.39
C ILE A 304 24.11 -38.38 43.14
N ALA A 305 25.12 -38.30 44.00
CA ALA A 305 25.56 -37.08 44.69
C ALA A 305 27.08 -36.92 44.51
N ILE A 306 27.53 -35.96 43.69
CA ILE A 306 28.95 -35.77 43.35
C ILE A 306 29.36 -34.31 43.58
N GLY A 307 30.18 -34.06 44.58
CA GLY A 307 30.63 -32.73 45.00
C GLY A 307 30.57 -32.56 46.52
N ALA A 308 31.33 -31.60 47.06
CA ALA A 308 31.30 -31.33 48.50
C ALA A 308 29.91 -30.91 48.96
N GLU A 309 29.34 -31.54 49.99
CA GLU A 309 27.96 -31.31 50.50
C GLU A 309 26.83 -31.52 49.47
N ALA A 310 27.10 -32.23 48.36
CA ALA A 310 26.07 -32.59 47.37
C ALA A 310 25.06 -33.58 47.98
N LYS A 311 23.76 -33.34 47.78
CA LYS A 311 22.67 -34.05 48.48
C LYS A 311 21.57 -34.48 47.50
N ALA A 312 21.43 -35.78 47.27
CA ALA A 312 20.27 -36.38 46.62
C ALA A 312 19.50 -37.21 47.65
N THR A 313 18.62 -36.54 48.41
CA THR A 313 18.02 -37.07 49.65
C THR A 313 16.49 -37.17 49.59
N GLY A 314 15.81 -37.66 50.63
CA GLY A 314 14.34 -37.73 50.67
C GLY A 314 13.77 -38.77 49.69
N ASN A 315 12.93 -38.34 48.74
CA ASN A 315 12.32 -39.23 47.73
C ASN A 315 13.09 -39.16 46.40
N SER A 316 14.42 -39.12 46.44
CA SER A 316 15.30 -38.86 45.29
C SER A 316 15.59 -40.09 44.39
N GLN A 317 14.57 -40.90 44.09
CA GLN A 317 14.73 -42.06 43.21
C GLN A 317 15.21 -41.61 41.82
N TYR A 318 16.30 -42.21 41.31
CA TYR A 318 16.96 -41.83 40.04
C TYR A 318 17.40 -40.35 39.94
N ALA A 319 17.55 -39.63 41.06
CA ALA A 319 17.93 -38.22 41.03
C ALA A 319 19.44 -38.01 41.03
N MET A 320 19.90 -36.89 40.50
CA MET A 320 21.32 -36.51 40.39
C MET A 320 21.55 -35.12 40.99
N ALA A 321 22.54 -35.01 41.87
CA ALA A 321 23.05 -33.77 42.43
C ALA A 321 24.57 -33.72 42.18
N ILE A 322 25.01 -32.89 41.22
CA ILE A 322 26.41 -32.84 40.76
C ILE A 322 26.91 -31.39 40.84
N GLY A 323 27.87 -31.15 41.70
CA GLY A 323 28.36 -29.82 42.08
C GLY A 323 28.39 -29.68 43.60
N ALA A 324 29.30 -28.87 44.14
CA ALA A 324 29.31 -28.63 45.58
C ALA A 324 28.00 -27.95 46.04
N GLU A 325 27.45 -28.38 47.16
CA GLU A 325 26.15 -27.96 47.68
C GLU A 325 24.97 -28.14 46.69
N ALA A 326 25.10 -28.96 45.64
CA ALA A 326 23.97 -29.28 44.75
C ALA A 326 22.92 -30.13 45.51
N GLN A 327 21.63 -29.84 45.35
CA GLN A 327 20.57 -30.48 46.15
C GLN A 327 19.37 -30.93 45.32
N THR A 328 18.85 -32.12 45.65
CA THR A 328 17.53 -32.57 45.24
C THR A 328 16.88 -33.43 46.32
N SER A 329 15.56 -33.34 46.44
CA SER A 329 14.75 -34.08 47.42
C SER A 329 13.66 -34.97 46.77
N VAL A 330 13.67 -35.09 45.44
CA VAL A 330 12.53 -35.52 44.61
C VAL A 330 12.96 -36.44 43.46
N GLN A 331 12.04 -37.28 42.99
CA GLN A 331 12.33 -38.31 41.99
C GLN A 331 12.73 -37.72 40.62
N LYS A 332 13.59 -38.43 39.89
CA LYS A 332 14.02 -38.16 38.50
C LYS A 332 14.64 -36.76 38.25
N ALA A 333 15.01 -36.05 39.30
CA ALA A 333 15.52 -34.68 39.20
C ALA A 333 17.02 -34.63 38.89
N ALA A 334 17.49 -33.56 38.26
CA ALA A 334 18.90 -33.35 37.95
C ALA A 334 19.38 -31.93 38.31
N ALA A 335 20.09 -31.79 39.43
CA ALA A 335 20.75 -30.57 39.87
C ALA A 335 22.24 -30.60 39.48
N LEU A 336 22.66 -29.81 38.49
CA LEU A 336 24.02 -29.78 37.93
C LEU A 336 24.63 -28.38 38.08
N GLY A 337 25.41 -28.15 39.14
CA GLY A 337 26.14 -26.90 39.40
C GLY A 337 26.32 -26.63 40.90
N TYR A 338 27.23 -25.72 41.26
CA TYR A 338 27.38 -25.25 42.64
C TYR A 338 26.06 -24.68 43.17
N GLN A 339 25.52 -25.17 44.29
CA GLN A 339 24.21 -24.77 44.82
C GLN A 339 23.04 -24.90 43.82
N ALA A 340 23.14 -25.76 42.79
CA ALA A 340 21.99 -26.07 41.95
C ALA A 340 20.95 -26.84 42.78
N SER A 341 19.66 -26.50 42.66
CA SER A 341 18.59 -27.09 43.48
C SER A 341 17.38 -27.51 42.64
N VAL A 342 16.84 -28.71 42.91
CA VAL A 342 15.58 -29.16 42.32
C VAL A 342 14.61 -29.59 43.42
N THR A 343 13.42 -28.97 43.45
CA THR A 343 12.38 -29.20 44.47
C THR A 343 11.09 -29.78 43.88
N VAL A 344 11.08 -30.15 42.60
CA VAL A 344 9.94 -30.72 41.88
C VAL A 344 10.36 -31.95 41.07
N GLN A 345 9.51 -32.99 41.06
CA GLN A 345 9.76 -34.23 40.34
C GLN A 345 10.08 -33.96 38.86
N GLY A 346 11.09 -34.67 38.33
CA GLY A 346 11.57 -34.54 36.94
C GLY A 346 12.22 -33.20 36.56
N GLY A 347 12.31 -32.24 37.49
CA GLY A 347 12.94 -30.94 37.22
C GLY A 347 14.45 -31.05 36.95
N VAL A 348 14.98 -30.13 36.14
CA VAL A 348 16.41 -30.06 35.81
C VAL A 348 16.94 -28.66 36.13
N ALA A 349 17.88 -28.53 37.06
CA ALA A 349 18.56 -27.28 37.36
C ALA A 349 20.00 -27.32 36.81
N LEU A 350 20.33 -26.44 35.86
CA LEU A 350 21.63 -26.44 35.17
C LEU A 350 22.38 -25.12 35.41
N GLY A 351 23.62 -25.22 35.88
CA GLY A 351 24.48 -24.10 36.26
C GLY A 351 24.40 -23.74 37.75
N ALA A 352 25.40 -22.99 38.22
CA ALA A 352 25.50 -22.62 39.64
C ALA A 352 24.32 -21.75 40.11
N GLY A 353 23.78 -22.02 41.30
CA GLY A 353 22.64 -21.31 41.88
C GLY A 353 21.33 -21.43 41.09
N SER A 354 21.24 -22.37 40.13
CA SER A 354 20.02 -22.62 39.37
C SER A 354 19.00 -23.37 40.22
N ALA A 355 17.73 -22.97 40.16
CA ALA A 355 16.65 -23.58 40.92
C ALA A 355 15.53 -24.04 39.96
N ALA A 356 15.24 -25.33 39.93
CA ALA A 356 14.07 -25.89 39.26
C ALA A 356 12.98 -26.20 40.30
N ASN A 357 12.01 -25.29 40.40
CA ASN A 357 10.93 -25.32 41.38
C ASN A 357 9.52 -25.24 40.76
N ARG A 358 9.41 -25.37 39.42
CA ARG A 358 8.14 -25.37 38.68
C ARG A 358 7.77 -26.80 38.30
N SER A 359 6.73 -27.33 38.94
CA SER A 359 6.24 -28.70 38.73
C SER A 359 5.51 -28.84 37.40
N GLN A 360 5.20 -30.10 37.02
CA GLN A 360 4.19 -30.41 36.01
C GLN A 360 2.89 -29.63 36.27
N SER A 361 2.21 -29.22 35.20
CA SER A 361 1.29 -28.08 35.23
C SER A 361 -0.13 -28.44 35.74
N SER A 362 -0.23 -28.88 36.99
CA SER A 362 -1.51 -29.17 37.68
C SER A 362 -1.94 -28.08 38.67
N SER A 363 -1.11 -27.06 38.92
CA SER A 363 -1.42 -25.93 39.81
C SER A 363 -1.54 -24.62 39.03
N ALA A 364 -2.44 -23.73 39.47
CA ALA A 364 -2.70 -22.44 38.83
C ALA A 364 -1.46 -21.55 38.67
N ALA A 365 -0.46 -21.69 39.55
CA ALA A 365 0.83 -20.97 39.48
C ALA A 365 1.79 -21.48 38.39
N THR A 366 1.42 -22.55 37.67
CA THR A 366 2.24 -23.25 36.66
C THR A 366 1.59 -23.38 35.28
N ASN A 367 0.42 -22.80 35.06
CA ASN A 367 -0.21 -22.79 33.73
C ASN A 367 0.65 -22.03 32.70
N PRO A 368 0.63 -22.42 31.42
CA PRO A 368 1.27 -21.65 30.36
C PRO A 368 0.62 -20.25 30.26
N TYR A 369 1.40 -19.24 29.87
CA TYR A 369 0.87 -17.91 29.66
C TYR A 369 -0.04 -17.88 28.43
N ILE A 370 -1.32 -17.60 28.66
CA ILE A 370 -2.33 -17.38 27.62
C ILE A 370 -2.74 -15.90 27.71
N PRO A 371 -2.52 -15.09 26.66
CA PRO A 371 -3.00 -13.71 26.62
C PRO A 371 -4.52 -13.63 26.79
N SER A 372 -5.01 -12.60 27.49
CA SER A 372 -6.46 -12.39 27.69
C SER A 372 -7.25 -12.18 26.39
N THR A 373 -6.56 -11.85 25.29
CA THR A 373 -7.11 -11.67 23.94
C THR A 373 -7.06 -12.95 23.08
N ALA A 374 -6.54 -14.06 23.59
CA ALA A 374 -6.36 -15.28 22.80
C ALA A 374 -7.71 -15.94 22.43
N GLY A 375 -7.95 -16.15 21.13
CA GLY A 375 -9.12 -16.89 20.65
C GLY A 375 -9.05 -18.39 20.98
N ALA A 376 -10.20 -19.08 20.95
CA ALA A 376 -10.29 -20.49 21.37
C ALA A 376 -9.26 -21.43 20.70
N ALA A 377 -8.97 -21.23 19.41
CA ALA A 377 -7.95 -22.01 18.69
C ALA A 377 -6.53 -21.78 19.25
N GLN A 378 -6.18 -20.54 19.59
CA GLN A 378 -4.88 -20.20 20.20
C GLN A 378 -4.79 -20.76 21.62
N GLN A 379 -5.86 -20.69 22.40
CA GLN A 379 -5.93 -21.31 23.73
C GLN A 379 -5.73 -22.83 23.64
N ASN A 380 -6.36 -23.49 22.66
CA ASN A 380 -6.19 -24.93 22.44
C ASN A 380 -4.74 -25.29 22.04
N ALA A 381 -4.11 -24.51 21.15
CA ALA A 381 -2.72 -24.72 20.76
C ALA A 381 -1.74 -24.56 21.94
N VAL A 382 -1.89 -23.50 22.75
CA VAL A 382 -1.04 -23.28 23.94
C VAL A 382 -1.29 -24.32 25.04
N ASN A 383 -2.52 -24.84 25.16
CA ASN A 383 -2.81 -25.94 26.09
C ASN A 383 -2.30 -27.30 25.59
N ALA A 384 -2.15 -27.50 24.28
CA ALA A 384 -1.59 -28.73 23.72
C ALA A 384 -0.08 -28.88 23.99
N THR A 385 0.66 -27.78 24.15
CA THR A 385 2.10 -27.76 24.49
C THR A 385 2.38 -27.68 26.00
N LYS A 386 1.37 -27.95 26.84
CA LYS A 386 1.45 -27.86 28.30
C LYS A 386 2.44 -28.88 28.89
N ALA A 387 3.28 -28.42 29.82
CA ALA A 387 4.34 -29.24 30.43
C ALA A 387 3.80 -30.44 31.23
N THR A 388 4.31 -31.62 30.91
CA THR A 388 3.96 -32.93 31.50
C THR A 388 4.92 -33.42 32.59
N ASP A 389 6.05 -32.75 32.79
CA ASP A 389 7.04 -33.04 33.84
C ASP A 389 7.63 -31.73 34.42
N GLY A 390 8.54 -31.84 35.39
CA GLY A 390 9.22 -30.68 36.00
C GLY A 390 10.02 -29.83 35.00
N ALA A 391 10.09 -28.52 35.24
CA ALA A 391 10.74 -27.59 34.33
C ALA A 391 12.28 -27.73 34.29
N VAL A 392 12.86 -27.46 33.12
CA VAL A 392 14.29 -27.19 32.95
C VAL A 392 14.56 -25.72 33.30
N SER A 393 15.46 -25.48 34.26
CA SER A 393 15.85 -24.17 34.76
C SER A 393 17.35 -23.95 34.65
N ILE A 394 17.76 -22.86 34.03
CA ILE A 394 19.16 -22.43 33.88
C ILE A 394 19.55 -21.28 34.82
N GLY A 395 18.73 -21.04 35.85
CA GLY A 395 18.90 -19.92 36.77
C GLY A 395 17.89 -19.93 37.91
N SER A 396 17.67 -18.78 38.53
CA SER A 396 16.75 -18.56 39.65
C SER A 396 16.05 -17.21 39.50
N SER A 397 15.33 -16.75 40.52
CA SER A 397 14.75 -15.39 40.53
C SER A 397 15.81 -14.28 40.44
N SER A 398 17.00 -14.51 41.01
CA SER A 398 18.14 -13.60 41.03
C SER A 398 19.21 -13.88 39.96
N VAL A 399 19.35 -15.12 39.50
CA VAL A 399 20.36 -15.54 38.50
C VAL A 399 19.69 -15.84 37.16
N ARG A 400 20.06 -15.13 36.08
CA ARG A 400 19.56 -15.40 34.72
C ARG A 400 20.73 -15.60 33.75
N ARG A 401 20.52 -16.44 32.74
CA ARG A 401 21.54 -16.79 31.73
C ARG A 401 20.96 -16.69 30.33
N GLN A 402 21.81 -16.35 29.37
CA GLN A 402 21.47 -16.41 27.94
C GLN A 402 21.68 -17.83 27.43
N ILE A 403 20.77 -18.32 26.59
CA ILE A 403 20.97 -19.53 25.79
C ILE A 403 21.40 -19.05 24.39
N ILE A 404 22.64 -19.37 24.00
CA ILE A 404 23.20 -18.99 22.70
C ILE A 404 23.23 -20.19 21.75
N ASN A 405 23.36 -19.92 20.45
CA ASN A 405 23.38 -20.94 19.38
C ASN A 405 22.08 -21.79 19.28
N VAL A 406 20.95 -21.24 19.72
CA VAL A 406 19.63 -21.84 19.54
C VAL A 406 19.21 -21.70 18.07
N ALA A 407 19.13 -22.83 17.37
CA ALA A 407 18.57 -22.90 16.01
C ALA A 407 17.09 -22.43 16.00
N ALA A 408 16.55 -22.11 14.82
CA ALA A 408 15.13 -21.77 14.74
C ALA A 408 14.28 -23.01 15.07
N GLY A 409 13.33 -22.86 16.00
CA GLY A 409 12.39 -23.93 16.34
C GLY A 409 11.52 -24.33 15.15
N SER A 410 11.25 -25.62 15.01
CA SER A 410 10.44 -26.23 13.94
C SER A 410 9.15 -26.89 14.44
N ALA A 411 9.02 -27.13 15.74
CA ALA A 411 7.79 -27.54 16.42
C ALA A 411 7.35 -26.53 17.49
N ASP A 412 6.07 -26.54 17.86
CA ASP A 412 5.47 -25.60 18.84
C ASP A 412 6.05 -25.71 20.26
N THR A 413 6.82 -26.77 20.55
CA THR A 413 7.52 -26.98 21.83
C THR A 413 8.99 -26.54 21.82
N ASP A 414 9.52 -26.11 20.68
CA ASP A 414 10.91 -25.68 20.57
C ASP A 414 11.15 -24.27 21.14
N ALA A 415 12.40 -24.01 21.56
CA ALA A 415 12.78 -22.68 22.04
C ALA A 415 12.86 -21.67 20.88
N VAL A 416 12.08 -20.60 20.96
CA VAL A 416 12.09 -19.48 20.01
C VAL A 416 13.38 -18.67 20.15
N ASN A 417 14.13 -18.49 19.05
CA ASN A 417 15.31 -17.64 19.04
C ASN A 417 15.01 -16.17 18.69
N VAL A 418 16.00 -15.27 18.89
CA VAL A 418 15.82 -13.83 18.67
C VAL A 418 15.49 -13.47 17.21
N ALA A 419 15.90 -14.29 16.23
CA ALA A 419 15.56 -14.06 14.82
C ALA A 419 14.08 -14.35 14.55
N GLN A 420 13.55 -15.46 15.09
CA GLN A 420 12.13 -15.79 15.02
C GLN A 420 11.26 -14.74 15.74
N LEU A 421 11.69 -14.28 16.93
CA LEU A 421 10.98 -13.22 17.65
C LEU A 421 10.97 -11.89 16.86
N LYS A 422 12.09 -11.50 16.25
CA LYS A 422 12.13 -10.30 15.37
C LYS A 422 11.21 -10.45 14.16
N ALA A 423 11.22 -11.61 13.49
CA ALA A 423 10.32 -11.89 12.38
C ALA A 423 8.84 -11.81 12.80
N ALA A 424 8.49 -12.36 13.97
CA ALA A 424 7.16 -12.27 14.54
C ALA A 424 6.76 -10.82 14.88
N ILE A 425 7.65 -10.01 15.46
CA ILE A 425 7.39 -8.59 15.75
C ILE A 425 7.21 -7.79 14.45
N THR A 426 8.04 -8.02 13.43
CA THR A 426 7.89 -7.37 12.11
C THR A 426 6.57 -7.76 11.44
N ALA A 427 6.12 -9.02 11.58
CA ALA A 427 4.82 -9.46 11.06
C ALA A 427 3.62 -8.98 11.91
N ALA A 428 3.82 -8.75 13.22
CA ALA A 428 2.77 -8.36 14.17
C ALA A 428 2.67 -6.84 14.41
N SER A 429 3.57 -6.04 13.83
CA SER A 429 3.37 -4.60 13.70
C SER A 429 2.43 -4.36 12.52
N PRO A 430 1.12 -4.09 12.72
CA PRO A 430 0.35 -3.51 11.63
C PRO A 430 1.07 -2.24 11.18
N ALA A 431 1.10 -1.99 9.88
CA ALA A 431 1.43 -0.65 9.41
C ALA A 431 0.44 0.29 10.10
N ILE A 432 0.95 1.29 10.85
CA ILE A 432 0.06 2.29 11.45
C ILE A 432 -0.50 3.08 10.27
N HIS A 433 -1.74 2.77 9.91
CA HIS A 433 -2.46 3.52 8.91
C HIS A 433 -2.88 4.84 9.57
N ASP A 434 -2.33 5.97 9.11
CA ASP A 434 -2.66 7.31 9.66
C ASP A 434 -4.16 7.67 9.54
N TYR A 435 -4.90 6.87 8.77
CA TYR A 435 -6.36 6.89 8.65
C TYR A 435 -6.88 5.45 8.42
N SER A 436 -7.97 5.07 9.07
CA SER A 436 -8.54 3.71 8.93
C SER A 436 -9.35 3.56 7.63
N VAL A 437 -8.88 2.73 6.70
CA VAL A 437 -9.65 2.30 5.51
C VAL A 437 -10.21 0.89 5.70
N ASN A 438 -11.54 0.77 5.80
CA ASN A 438 -12.22 -0.52 5.81
C ASN A 438 -12.34 -1.06 4.37
N SER A 439 -11.29 -1.75 3.90
CA SER A 439 -11.32 -2.51 2.64
C SER A 439 -11.89 -3.91 2.88
N VAL A 440 -12.84 -4.31 2.03
CA VAL A 440 -13.35 -5.69 1.99
C VAL A 440 -12.50 -6.62 1.11
N ASN A 441 -11.53 -6.07 0.36
CA ASN A 441 -10.67 -6.79 -0.59
C ASN A 441 -9.22 -6.26 -0.55
N ALA A 442 -8.56 -6.36 0.62
CA ALA A 442 -7.24 -5.79 0.89
C ALA A 442 -6.10 -6.24 -0.05
N VAL A 443 -6.29 -7.29 -0.86
CA VAL A 443 -5.30 -7.82 -1.81
C VAL A 443 -5.37 -7.13 -3.18
N SER A 444 -6.52 -6.55 -3.55
CA SER A 444 -6.73 -5.85 -4.84
C SER A 444 -6.88 -4.34 -4.70
N ASP A 445 -7.28 -3.86 -3.53
CA ASP A 445 -7.58 -2.45 -3.31
C ASP A 445 -6.29 -1.63 -3.18
N THR A 446 -6.06 -0.72 -4.13
CA THR A 446 -4.93 0.21 -4.06
C THR A 446 -5.12 1.17 -2.87
N ASN A 447 -4.04 1.75 -2.38
CA ASN A 447 -4.02 2.61 -1.18
C ASN A 447 -4.40 1.93 0.16
N TYR A 448 -4.69 0.63 0.22
CA TYR A 448 -4.82 -0.08 1.51
C TYR A 448 -3.54 0.03 2.37
N ASN A 449 -2.38 0.12 1.72
CA ASN A 449 -1.06 0.30 2.30
C ASN A 449 -0.56 1.77 2.32
N ASN A 450 -1.46 2.76 2.23
CA ASN A 450 -1.13 4.19 2.02
C ASN A 450 -0.34 4.48 0.71
N GLY A 451 -0.26 3.53 -0.22
CA GLY A 451 0.46 3.67 -1.50
C GLY A 451 -0.23 4.55 -2.54
N GLY A 452 -1.36 5.19 -2.21
CA GLY A 452 -2.09 6.12 -3.08
C GLY A 452 -1.62 7.56 -2.99
N ALA A 453 -0.94 7.95 -1.91
CA ALA A 453 -0.31 9.27 -1.79
C ALA A 453 1.08 9.22 -2.45
N THR A 454 1.12 9.30 -3.78
CA THR A 454 2.37 9.21 -4.55
C THR A 454 3.02 10.56 -4.83
N GLY A 455 2.27 11.66 -4.71
CA GLY A 455 2.80 13.02 -4.77
C GLY A 455 3.52 13.41 -3.48
N ALA A 456 4.53 14.28 -3.57
CA ALA A 456 5.16 14.87 -2.39
C ALA A 456 4.14 15.70 -1.59
N ASP A 457 4.14 15.59 -0.26
CA ASP A 457 3.21 16.29 0.64
C ASP A 457 1.70 16.00 0.37
N ALA A 458 1.37 14.88 -0.29
CA ALA A 458 0.01 14.54 -0.70
C ALA A 458 -0.79 13.75 0.35
N LEU A 459 -2.12 13.82 0.26
CA LEU A 459 -3.08 13.10 1.11
C LEU A 459 -4.00 12.21 0.25
N ALA A 460 -3.96 10.89 0.44
CA ALA A 460 -4.88 9.95 -0.22
C ALA A 460 -5.71 9.17 0.81
N ALA A 461 -6.93 9.62 1.13
CA ALA A 461 -7.79 9.01 2.14
C ALA A 461 -8.97 8.26 1.50
N GLY A 462 -8.83 6.94 1.32
CA GLY A 462 -9.90 6.08 0.82
C GLY A 462 -9.42 4.84 0.07
N VAL A 463 -10.31 3.86 -0.07
CA VAL A 463 -10.09 2.64 -0.88
C VAL A 463 -9.83 3.05 -2.33
N SER A 464 -8.66 2.70 -2.87
CA SER A 464 -8.20 3.08 -4.20
C SER A 464 -8.16 4.59 -4.48
N ALA A 465 -8.10 5.43 -3.45
CA ALA A 465 -7.80 6.86 -3.60
C ALA A 465 -6.36 7.08 -4.07
N ALA A 466 -6.12 8.05 -4.95
CA ALA A 466 -4.81 8.36 -5.50
C ALA A 466 -4.56 9.87 -5.56
N ALA A 467 -3.64 10.38 -4.74
CA ALA A 467 -3.15 11.76 -4.78
C ALA A 467 -1.74 11.74 -5.39
N GLN A 468 -1.66 12.07 -6.68
CA GLN A 468 -0.47 11.90 -7.51
C GLN A 468 0.34 13.19 -7.66
N GLY A 469 -0.34 14.35 -7.67
CA GLY A 469 0.31 15.65 -7.72
C GLY A 469 0.91 16.06 -6.37
N LYS A 470 1.90 16.95 -6.41
CA LYS A 470 2.49 17.56 -5.22
C LYS A 470 1.43 18.31 -4.43
N SER A 471 1.39 18.14 -3.11
CA SER A 471 0.42 18.78 -2.20
C SER A 471 -1.05 18.55 -2.59
N ALA A 472 -1.34 17.47 -3.32
CA ALA A 472 -2.69 17.13 -3.76
C ALA A 472 -3.45 16.32 -2.70
N ALA A 473 -4.79 16.42 -2.70
CA ALA A 473 -5.65 15.72 -1.75
C ALA A 473 -6.75 14.92 -2.46
N ALA A 474 -6.72 13.59 -2.33
CA ALA A 474 -7.73 12.67 -2.85
C ALA A 474 -8.47 12.00 -1.68
N VAL A 475 -9.76 12.28 -1.51
CA VAL A 475 -10.56 11.80 -0.36
C VAL A 475 -11.84 11.15 -0.87
N GLY A 476 -12.01 9.86 -0.60
CA GLY A 476 -13.13 9.03 -1.06
C GLY A 476 -12.69 7.83 -1.88
N LYS A 477 -13.57 6.83 -2.03
CA LYS A 477 -13.27 5.63 -2.82
C LYS A 477 -12.98 6.02 -4.28
N GLU A 478 -11.86 5.55 -4.82
CA GLU A 478 -11.44 5.81 -6.21
C GLU A 478 -11.28 7.30 -6.59
N ALA A 479 -11.18 8.21 -5.61
CA ALA A 479 -10.89 9.62 -5.83
C ALA A 479 -9.47 9.80 -6.41
N LYS A 480 -9.28 10.71 -7.37
CA LYS A 480 -7.98 10.96 -8.03
C LYS A 480 -7.67 12.46 -8.11
N ALA A 481 -6.68 12.89 -7.34
CA ALA A 481 -6.11 14.23 -7.41
C ALA A 481 -4.75 14.13 -8.13
N ILE A 482 -4.77 14.37 -9.44
CA ILE A 482 -3.66 14.06 -10.35
C ILE A 482 -2.70 15.24 -10.48
N GLY A 483 -3.23 16.47 -10.56
CA GLY A 483 -2.42 17.68 -10.69
C GLY A 483 -1.85 18.17 -9.36
N ASP A 484 -0.78 18.97 -9.43
CA ASP A 484 -0.21 19.63 -8.25
C ASP A 484 -1.23 20.57 -7.60
N ASN A 485 -1.24 20.64 -6.27
CA ASN A 485 -2.17 21.44 -5.46
C ASN A 485 -3.67 21.15 -5.73
N SER A 486 -4.01 20.02 -6.35
CA SER A 486 -5.39 19.67 -6.71
C SER A 486 -6.16 18.97 -5.58
N LEU A 487 -7.49 19.09 -5.61
CA LEU A 487 -8.40 18.49 -4.62
C LEU A 487 -9.46 17.63 -5.30
N ALA A 488 -9.54 16.34 -4.97
CA ALA A 488 -10.59 15.42 -5.39
C ALA A 488 -11.31 14.84 -4.17
N LEU A 489 -12.54 15.29 -3.90
CA LEU A 489 -13.34 14.92 -2.72
C LEU A 489 -14.66 14.25 -3.14
N GLY A 490 -14.73 12.92 -3.04
CA GLY A 490 -15.93 12.12 -3.34
C GLY A 490 -15.61 10.79 -4.02
N LEU A 491 -16.60 9.88 -4.02
CA LEU A 491 -16.53 8.64 -4.80
C LEU A 491 -16.20 8.96 -6.26
N THR A 492 -15.13 8.38 -6.81
CA THR A 492 -14.65 8.55 -8.21
C THR A 492 -14.44 10.02 -8.68
N ALA A 493 -14.32 10.98 -7.77
CA ALA A 493 -13.99 12.37 -8.09
C ALA A 493 -12.60 12.48 -8.74
N GLN A 494 -12.43 13.35 -9.74
CA GLN A 494 -11.19 13.52 -10.50
C GLN A 494 -10.83 15.00 -10.67
N ALA A 495 -9.69 15.39 -10.14
CA ALA A 495 -9.06 16.69 -10.39
C ALA A 495 -7.76 16.41 -11.18
N LYS A 496 -7.68 16.83 -12.45
CA LYS A 496 -6.72 16.27 -13.42
C LYS A 496 -5.47 17.12 -13.62
N THR A 497 -5.60 18.43 -13.50
CA THR A 497 -4.54 19.43 -13.74
C THR A 497 -4.23 20.25 -12.49
N ALA A 498 -3.15 21.03 -12.50
CA ALA A 498 -2.71 21.76 -11.32
C ALA A 498 -3.81 22.73 -10.83
N PHE A 499 -4.01 22.84 -9.52
CA PHE A 499 -5.07 23.65 -8.88
C PHE A 499 -6.53 23.26 -9.18
N ASP A 500 -6.80 22.19 -9.96
CA ASP A 500 -8.17 21.67 -10.14
C ASP A 500 -8.83 21.30 -8.80
N THR A 501 -10.11 21.57 -8.67
CA THR A 501 -10.93 21.16 -7.52
C THR A 501 -12.19 20.44 -7.98
N ALA A 502 -12.31 19.14 -7.66
CA ALA A 502 -13.46 18.29 -7.94
C ALA A 502 -14.10 17.78 -6.64
N ILE A 503 -15.32 18.22 -6.34
CA ILE A 503 -16.06 17.89 -5.12
C ILE A 503 -17.40 17.27 -5.49
N GLY A 504 -17.62 16.01 -5.15
CA GLY A 504 -18.86 15.27 -5.41
C GLY A 504 -18.63 13.95 -6.14
N GLY A 505 -19.63 13.05 -6.07
CA GLY A 505 -19.52 11.71 -6.67
C GLY A 505 -19.36 11.77 -8.20
N GLY A 506 -18.22 11.31 -8.72
CA GLY A 506 -17.90 11.37 -10.15
C GLY A 506 -17.72 12.78 -10.71
N ALA A 507 -17.46 13.79 -9.87
CA ALA A 507 -17.11 15.14 -10.32
C ALA A 507 -15.78 15.10 -11.11
N ILE A 508 -15.67 15.90 -12.17
CA ILE A 508 -14.48 16.00 -13.01
C ILE A 508 -14.09 17.47 -13.16
N ALA A 509 -12.97 17.85 -12.57
CA ALA A 509 -12.24 19.06 -12.90
C ALA A 509 -11.05 18.68 -13.81
N ASN A 510 -10.87 19.45 -14.87
CA ASN A 510 -9.85 19.28 -15.90
C ASN A 510 -9.62 20.63 -16.58
N GLY A 511 -8.95 21.56 -15.90
CA GLY A 511 -8.58 22.87 -16.44
C GLY A 511 -7.60 22.84 -17.62
N GLY A 512 -7.15 21.68 -18.04
CA GLY A 512 -6.22 21.52 -19.15
C GLY A 512 -4.79 21.96 -18.81
N PRO A 513 -3.83 21.73 -19.72
CA PRO A 513 -2.45 22.14 -19.49
C PRO A 513 -2.35 23.67 -19.39
N ALA A 514 -1.35 24.15 -18.65
CA ALA A 514 -0.96 25.55 -18.67
C ALA A 514 -0.72 26.00 -20.12
N SER A 515 -1.52 26.95 -20.59
CA SER A 515 -1.16 27.72 -21.78
C SER A 515 0.04 28.61 -21.44
N ILE A 516 0.94 28.83 -22.39
CA ILE A 516 2.23 29.49 -22.13
C ILE A 516 1.99 30.93 -21.64
N GLY A 517 2.05 31.15 -20.33
CA GLY A 517 1.80 32.44 -19.67
C GLY A 517 0.64 32.46 -18.66
N ASP A 518 -0.26 31.48 -18.70
CA ASP A 518 -1.33 31.31 -17.70
C ASP A 518 -0.85 30.35 -16.58
N GLU A 519 -1.17 30.65 -15.31
CA GLU A 519 -1.10 29.63 -14.25
C GLU A 519 -2.08 28.50 -14.60
N GLY A 520 -1.56 27.30 -14.81
CA GLY A 520 -2.34 26.23 -15.44
C GLY A 520 -3.45 25.68 -14.55
N GLY A 521 -4.57 25.31 -15.18
CA GLY A 521 -5.42 24.22 -14.67
C GLY A 521 -6.44 24.54 -13.58
N SER A 522 -6.79 25.80 -13.29
CA SER A 522 -7.71 26.15 -12.19
C SER A 522 -9.21 25.90 -12.48
N ALA A 523 -9.63 24.66 -12.80
CA ALA A 523 -11.06 24.35 -12.97
C ALA A 523 -11.73 23.88 -11.67
N LEU A 524 -13.00 24.25 -11.49
CA LEU A 524 -13.78 23.97 -10.29
C LEU A 524 -15.06 23.19 -10.63
N ALA A 525 -15.15 21.92 -10.24
CA ALA A 525 -16.32 21.07 -10.39
C ALA A 525 -16.92 20.73 -9.01
N ILE A 526 -18.10 21.28 -8.68
CA ILE A 526 -18.81 21.00 -7.42
C ILE A 526 -20.19 20.39 -7.72
N GLY A 527 -20.37 19.11 -7.39
CA GLY A 527 -21.62 18.38 -7.52
C GLY A 527 -21.42 16.98 -8.08
N THR A 528 -22.36 16.07 -7.80
CA THR A 528 -22.34 14.73 -8.39
C THR A 528 -22.34 14.84 -9.92
N LYS A 529 -21.34 14.23 -10.58
CA LYS A 529 -21.11 14.28 -12.03
C LYS A 529 -20.95 15.71 -12.63
N ALA A 530 -20.64 16.73 -11.81
CA ALA A 530 -20.28 18.05 -12.32
C ALA A 530 -19.02 17.95 -13.18
N LYS A 531 -18.96 18.69 -14.29
CA LYS A 531 -17.83 18.69 -15.24
C LYS A 531 -17.33 20.09 -15.51
N ALA A 532 -16.12 20.40 -15.07
CA ALA A 532 -15.38 21.59 -15.49
C ALA A 532 -14.19 21.13 -16.34
N GLU A 533 -14.37 21.07 -17.67
CA GLU A 533 -13.45 20.41 -18.62
C GLU A 533 -12.63 21.40 -19.47
N GLY A 534 -12.82 22.71 -19.27
CA GLY A 534 -12.03 23.78 -19.89
C GLY A 534 -11.19 24.59 -18.90
N THR A 535 -10.19 25.31 -19.40
CA THR A 535 -9.30 26.15 -18.58
C THR A 535 -10.06 27.25 -17.85
N ASN A 536 -9.89 27.34 -16.54
CA ASN A 536 -10.62 28.25 -15.65
C ASN A 536 -12.15 28.06 -15.69
N ALA A 537 -12.63 26.89 -16.08
CA ALA A 537 -14.06 26.58 -16.08
C ALA A 537 -14.59 26.34 -14.65
N ILE A 538 -15.81 26.79 -14.39
CA ILE A 538 -16.51 26.60 -13.12
C ILE A 538 -17.82 25.86 -13.40
N SER A 539 -18.02 24.70 -12.78
CA SER A 539 -19.23 23.88 -12.92
C SER A 539 -19.79 23.51 -11.55
N ILE A 540 -20.96 24.03 -11.20
CA ILE A 540 -21.59 23.87 -9.90
C ILE A 540 -23.01 23.31 -10.09
N GLY A 541 -23.30 22.16 -9.49
CA GLY A 541 -24.59 21.48 -9.55
C GLY A 541 -24.49 20.02 -10.03
N ASN A 542 -25.53 19.23 -9.77
CA ASN A 542 -25.61 17.86 -10.26
C ASN A 542 -25.60 17.84 -11.80
N SER A 543 -24.62 17.15 -12.39
CA SER A 543 -24.46 17.02 -13.84
C SER A 543 -24.35 18.35 -14.60
N ALA A 544 -23.95 19.43 -13.93
CA ALA A 544 -23.60 20.69 -14.59
C ALA A 544 -22.35 20.50 -15.48
N GLN A 545 -22.24 21.26 -16.57
CA GLN A 545 -21.16 21.11 -17.54
C GLN A 545 -20.62 22.48 -18.01
N ALA A 546 -19.37 22.77 -17.69
CA ALA A 546 -18.60 23.89 -18.21
C ALA A 546 -17.40 23.33 -19.01
N THR A 547 -17.54 23.18 -20.33
CA THR A 547 -16.60 22.37 -21.13
C THR A 547 -15.51 23.18 -21.85
N GLN A 548 -15.66 24.50 -21.94
CA GLN A 548 -14.73 25.38 -22.67
C GLN A 548 -13.99 26.34 -21.73
N LYS A 549 -12.99 27.05 -22.26
CA LYS A 549 -12.22 28.07 -21.53
C LYS A 549 -13.17 29.10 -20.88
N SER A 550 -12.89 29.46 -19.63
CA SER A 550 -13.62 30.45 -18.83
C SER A 550 -15.15 30.24 -18.72
N ALA A 551 -15.66 29.05 -19.05
CA ALA A 551 -17.09 28.78 -19.01
C ALA A 551 -17.58 28.63 -17.56
N ILE A 552 -18.75 29.19 -17.25
CA ILE A 552 -19.37 29.13 -15.92
C ILE A 552 -20.73 28.45 -16.06
N ALA A 553 -20.89 27.27 -15.44
CA ALA A 553 -22.14 26.52 -15.42
C ALA A 553 -22.65 26.31 -13.99
N VAL A 554 -23.72 27.00 -13.61
CA VAL A 554 -24.40 26.80 -12.32
C VAL A 554 -25.77 26.19 -12.58
N GLY A 555 -25.87 24.86 -12.51
CA GLY A 555 -27.08 24.06 -12.73
C GLY A 555 -27.44 23.75 -14.19
N GLY A 556 -26.60 24.18 -15.14
CA GLY A 556 -26.83 24.05 -16.58
C GLY A 556 -25.60 23.58 -17.36
N SER A 557 -25.55 23.95 -18.64
CA SER A 557 -24.52 23.53 -19.61
C SER A 557 -23.96 24.75 -20.35
N ALA A 558 -22.78 25.22 -19.93
CA ALA A 558 -22.00 26.28 -20.55
C ALA A 558 -20.93 25.65 -21.45
N THR A 559 -21.24 25.51 -22.75
CA THR A 559 -20.40 24.79 -23.73
C THR A 559 -19.84 25.70 -24.82
N GLY A 560 -20.00 27.01 -24.70
CA GLY A 560 -19.24 28.01 -25.47
C GLY A 560 -18.05 28.53 -24.67
N ASP A 561 -17.00 28.99 -25.36
CA ASP A 561 -15.89 29.72 -24.71
C ASP A 561 -16.44 30.95 -23.99
N SER A 562 -16.02 31.16 -22.74
CA SER A 562 -16.42 32.29 -21.89
C SER A 562 -17.95 32.43 -21.72
N SER A 563 -18.69 31.33 -21.92
CA SER A 563 -20.15 31.30 -21.77
C SER A 563 -20.57 31.14 -20.31
N THR A 564 -21.74 31.68 -19.96
CA THR A 564 -22.30 31.64 -18.60
C THR A 564 -23.69 31.04 -18.59
N THR A 565 -23.94 30.08 -17.70
CA THR A 565 -25.27 29.58 -17.37
C THR A 565 -25.56 29.67 -15.87
N LEU A 566 -26.75 30.14 -15.52
CA LEU A 566 -27.21 30.24 -14.14
C LEU A 566 -28.68 29.82 -14.02
N GLY A 567 -28.92 28.68 -13.38
CA GLY A 567 -30.24 28.10 -13.14
C GLY A 567 -30.35 26.65 -13.62
N TYR A 568 -31.55 26.10 -13.61
CA TYR A 568 -31.76 24.66 -13.87
C TYR A 568 -31.93 24.39 -15.37
N VAL A 569 -31.07 23.51 -15.91
CA VAL A 569 -31.11 23.02 -17.32
C VAL A 569 -31.04 24.17 -18.33
N THR A 570 -30.29 25.21 -17.99
CA THR A 570 -29.92 26.31 -18.89
C THR A 570 -28.82 25.88 -19.84
N THR A 571 -28.81 26.42 -21.06
CA THR A 571 -27.80 26.11 -22.09
C THR A 571 -27.21 27.39 -22.67
N ALA A 572 -25.91 27.57 -22.56
CA ALA A 572 -25.16 28.60 -23.29
C ALA A 572 -24.09 27.92 -24.13
N SER A 573 -24.37 27.73 -25.42
CA SER A 573 -23.48 27.00 -26.35
C SER A 573 -22.69 27.92 -27.28
N GLY A 574 -23.09 29.19 -27.41
CA GLY A 574 -22.33 30.18 -28.15
C GLY A 574 -21.15 30.74 -27.35
N SER A 575 -20.09 31.15 -28.05
CA SER A 575 -18.98 31.88 -27.42
C SER A 575 -19.49 33.21 -26.82
N SER A 576 -19.08 33.53 -25.60
CA SER A 576 -19.55 34.66 -24.79
C SER A 576 -21.08 34.72 -24.59
N ALA A 577 -21.79 33.59 -24.73
CA ALA A 577 -23.23 33.54 -24.55
C ALA A 577 -23.64 33.46 -23.07
N THR A 578 -24.78 34.06 -22.70
CA THR A 578 -25.29 34.10 -21.32
C THR A 578 -26.72 33.58 -21.25
N ALA A 579 -26.98 32.50 -20.49
CA ALA A 579 -28.31 31.94 -20.29
C ALA A 579 -28.70 31.84 -18.80
N VAL A 580 -29.74 32.56 -18.38
CA VAL A 580 -30.13 32.68 -16.96
C VAL A 580 -31.62 32.39 -16.79
N GLY A 581 -31.97 31.42 -15.93
CA GLY A 581 -33.36 31.05 -15.63
C GLY A 581 -33.62 29.54 -15.56
N TYR A 582 -34.82 29.12 -15.92
CA TYR A 582 -35.21 27.71 -16.07
C TYR A 582 -35.29 27.38 -17.57
N TYR A 583 -34.47 26.47 -18.08
CA TYR A 583 -34.44 26.12 -19.52
C TYR A 583 -34.15 27.30 -20.50
N ALA A 584 -33.49 28.37 -20.02
CA ALA A 584 -33.02 29.46 -20.88
C ALA A 584 -31.91 28.97 -21.84
N GLN A 585 -31.92 29.44 -23.09
CA GLN A 585 -31.06 28.96 -24.18
C GLN A 585 -30.44 30.14 -24.94
N ALA A 586 -29.12 30.31 -24.80
CA ALA A 586 -28.31 31.28 -25.53
C ALA A 586 -27.35 30.51 -26.45
N THR A 587 -27.82 30.15 -27.64
CA THR A 587 -27.17 29.10 -28.45
C THR A 587 -26.16 29.65 -29.47
N ALA A 588 -26.21 30.94 -29.78
CA ALA A 588 -25.34 31.62 -30.73
C ALA A 588 -24.32 32.55 -30.03
N ASN A 589 -23.26 32.93 -30.74
CA ASN A 589 -22.18 33.75 -30.19
C ASN A 589 -22.70 35.12 -29.70
N GLN A 590 -22.21 35.58 -28.55
CA GLN A 590 -22.55 36.86 -27.93
C GLN A 590 -24.05 37.02 -27.59
N SER A 591 -24.81 35.92 -27.57
CA SER A 591 -26.25 35.94 -27.33
C SER A 591 -26.59 35.93 -25.84
N THR A 592 -27.72 36.54 -25.46
CA THR A 592 -28.19 36.63 -24.07
C THR A 592 -29.64 36.18 -23.96
N ALA A 593 -29.91 35.15 -23.15
CA ALA A 593 -31.25 34.64 -22.85
C ALA A 593 -31.53 34.73 -21.34
N LEU A 594 -32.44 35.63 -20.94
CA LEU A 594 -32.80 35.88 -19.54
C LEU A 594 -34.29 35.60 -19.32
N GLY A 595 -34.58 34.58 -18.51
CA GLY A 595 -35.93 34.17 -18.14
C GLY A 595 -36.23 32.71 -18.50
N THR A 596 -37.30 32.19 -17.90
CA THR A 596 -37.75 30.82 -18.15
C THR A 596 -38.04 30.58 -19.63
N ILE A 597 -37.45 29.54 -20.22
CA ILE A 597 -37.53 29.16 -21.65
C ILE A 597 -37.24 30.31 -22.65
N ALA A 598 -36.49 31.34 -22.24
CA ALA A 598 -35.99 32.39 -23.12
C ALA A 598 -34.99 31.81 -24.14
N LYS A 599 -34.98 32.33 -25.37
CA LYS A 599 -34.23 31.78 -26.51
C LYS A 599 -33.56 32.89 -27.33
N ALA A 600 -32.23 32.92 -27.32
CA ALA A 600 -31.45 33.77 -28.21
C ALA A 600 -30.67 32.86 -29.18
N GLU A 601 -31.17 32.76 -30.40
CA GLU A 601 -30.81 31.72 -31.38
C GLU A 601 -29.89 32.26 -32.51
N THR A 602 -29.68 33.58 -32.60
CA THR A 602 -28.81 34.26 -33.57
C THR A 602 -27.68 35.06 -32.90
N VAL A 603 -26.63 35.40 -33.66
CA VAL A 603 -25.45 36.11 -33.12
C VAL A 603 -25.86 37.45 -32.52
N GLY A 604 -25.29 37.82 -31.36
CA GLY A 604 -25.58 39.07 -30.66
C GLY A 604 -27.03 39.25 -30.19
N ALA A 605 -27.87 38.23 -30.30
CA ALA A 605 -29.30 38.35 -30.02
C ALA A 605 -29.59 38.40 -28.52
N VAL A 606 -30.64 39.13 -28.14
CA VAL A 606 -31.04 39.35 -26.74
C VAL A 606 -32.50 38.96 -26.55
N ALA A 607 -32.78 37.95 -25.73
CA ALA A 607 -34.12 37.50 -25.38
C ALA A 607 -34.36 37.65 -23.87
N ILE A 608 -35.22 38.57 -23.46
CA ILE A 608 -35.50 38.89 -22.05
C ILE A 608 -37.00 38.71 -21.77
N GLY A 609 -37.36 37.65 -21.05
CA GLY A 609 -38.74 37.34 -20.66
C GLY A 609 -39.07 35.85 -20.76
N ASN A 610 -40.14 35.42 -20.07
CA ASN A 610 -40.62 34.04 -20.16
C ASN A 610 -41.02 33.71 -21.61
N GLY A 611 -40.33 32.76 -22.25
CA GLY A 611 -40.59 32.41 -23.65
C GLY A 611 -40.27 33.50 -24.68
N ALA A 612 -39.48 34.52 -24.32
CA ALA A 612 -38.96 35.48 -25.29
C ALA A 612 -38.04 34.77 -26.29
N ARG A 613 -38.14 35.09 -27.59
CA ARG A 613 -37.39 34.43 -28.66
C ARG A 613 -36.83 35.43 -29.68
N ALA A 614 -35.51 35.60 -29.68
CA ALA A 614 -34.77 36.39 -30.65
C ALA A 614 -34.05 35.43 -31.60
N ALA A 615 -34.53 35.32 -32.84
CA ALA A 615 -34.16 34.22 -33.74
C ALA A 615 -34.20 34.53 -35.25
N ALA A 616 -34.61 35.73 -35.66
CA ALA A 616 -34.87 36.04 -37.07
C ALA A 616 -33.69 36.72 -37.79
N SER A 617 -32.86 37.47 -37.07
CA SER A 617 -31.70 38.19 -37.60
C SER A 617 -30.60 38.33 -36.53
N GLU A 618 -29.36 38.60 -36.96
CA GLU A 618 -28.24 38.93 -36.05
C GLU A 618 -28.50 40.27 -35.35
N GLY A 619 -28.22 40.36 -34.05
CA GLY A 619 -28.49 41.56 -33.24
C GLY A 619 -29.97 41.82 -32.93
N ASP A 620 -30.83 40.81 -33.07
CA ASP A 620 -32.25 40.87 -32.72
C ASP A 620 -32.49 41.02 -31.20
N VAL A 621 -33.54 41.75 -30.81
CA VAL A 621 -33.94 41.92 -29.40
C VAL A 621 -35.41 41.53 -29.21
N ALA A 622 -35.68 40.48 -28.43
CA ALA A 622 -37.01 40.09 -27.99
C ALA A 622 -37.20 40.49 -26.50
N LEU A 623 -38.08 41.47 -26.24
CA LEU A 623 -38.29 42.03 -24.92
C LEU A 623 -39.73 41.79 -24.42
N GLY A 624 -39.85 41.11 -23.28
CA GLY A 624 -41.13 40.73 -22.66
C GLY A 624 -41.49 39.26 -22.87
N ALA A 625 -42.43 38.75 -22.05
CA ALA A 625 -42.85 37.36 -22.11
C ALA A 625 -43.53 37.02 -23.45
N GLY A 626 -43.15 35.91 -24.09
CA GLY A 626 -43.69 35.47 -25.38
C GLY A 626 -43.38 36.40 -26.56
N SER A 627 -42.51 37.41 -26.39
CA SER A 627 -42.09 38.26 -27.49
C SER A 627 -41.23 37.47 -28.48
N GLU A 628 -41.49 37.60 -29.78
CA GLU A 628 -40.75 36.89 -30.82
C GLU A 628 -40.33 37.89 -31.90
N THR A 629 -39.06 37.82 -32.34
CA THR A 629 -38.57 38.68 -33.43
C THR A 629 -38.96 38.12 -34.80
N ALA A 630 -39.08 39.01 -35.77
CA ALA A 630 -39.30 38.70 -37.18
C ALA A 630 -38.19 39.37 -38.01
N ALA A 631 -37.98 38.91 -39.25
CA ALA A 631 -36.94 39.47 -40.10
C ALA A 631 -37.12 40.99 -40.26
N ALA A 632 -36.03 41.75 -40.20
CA ALA A 632 -36.07 43.21 -40.30
C ALA A 632 -36.59 43.64 -41.68
N VAL A 633 -37.67 44.45 -41.72
CA VAL A 633 -38.33 44.86 -42.97
C VAL A 633 -37.87 46.26 -43.39
N GLY A 634 -37.05 46.32 -44.43
CA GLY A 634 -36.66 47.58 -45.06
C GLY A 634 -37.81 48.24 -45.80
N THR A 635 -38.38 49.31 -45.23
CA THR A 635 -39.48 50.06 -45.86
C THR A 635 -38.93 51.35 -46.48
N ALA A 636 -38.83 51.38 -47.81
CA ALA A 636 -38.21 52.52 -48.51
C ALA A 636 -39.11 53.76 -48.58
N SER A 637 -40.42 53.58 -48.77
CA SER A 637 -41.35 54.65 -49.07
C SER A 637 -42.82 54.26 -48.82
N TYR A 638 -43.70 55.25 -48.90
CA TYR A 638 -45.16 55.10 -48.96
C TYR A 638 -45.74 56.06 -50.02
N THR A 639 -46.98 55.81 -50.45
CA THR A 639 -47.65 56.63 -51.48
C THR A 639 -48.97 57.18 -50.94
N ILE A 640 -49.16 58.50 -51.01
CA ILE A 640 -50.45 59.17 -50.76
C ILE A 640 -50.82 59.95 -52.01
N ASN A 641 -52.05 59.78 -52.52
CA ASN A 641 -52.57 60.47 -53.70
C ASN A 641 -51.62 60.40 -54.93
N GLY A 642 -51.01 59.24 -55.16
CA GLY A 642 -50.04 59.02 -56.24
C GLY A 642 -48.65 59.63 -56.03
N GLN A 643 -48.42 60.34 -54.91
CA GLN A 643 -47.13 60.93 -54.56
C GLN A 643 -46.34 60.02 -53.62
N THR A 644 -45.21 59.50 -54.11
CA THR A 644 -44.27 58.70 -53.31
C THR A 644 -43.49 59.58 -52.33
N LYS A 645 -43.41 59.16 -51.07
CA LYS A 645 -42.64 59.80 -49.99
C LYS A 645 -41.68 58.77 -49.41
N GLY A 646 -40.38 59.09 -49.36
CA GLY A 646 -39.36 58.23 -48.76
C GLY A 646 -39.38 58.27 -47.24
N PHE A 647 -38.96 57.18 -46.61
CA PHE A 647 -38.65 57.12 -45.18
C PHE A 647 -37.16 57.31 -44.92
N ALA A 648 -36.80 57.68 -43.68
CA ALA A 648 -35.44 57.52 -43.17
C ALA A 648 -35.26 56.11 -42.59
N GLY A 649 -34.01 55.64 -42.44
CA GLY A 649 -33.74 54.33 -41.81
C GLY A 649 -34.21 53.12 -42.61
N THR A 650 -34.20 53.20 -43.94
CA THR A 650 -34.82 52.22 -44.86
C THR A 650 -34.19 50.82 -44.87
N GLY A 651 -33.04 50.62 -44.25
CA GLY A 651 -32.32 49.34 -44.16
C GLY A 651 -31.97 48.96 -42.71
N PRO A 652 -32.95 48.55 -41.89
CA PRO A 652 -32.68 48.02 -40.55
C PRO A 652 -31.95 46.67 -40.64
N ALA A 653 -30.91 46.49 -39.84
CA ALA A 653 -30.13 45.23 -39.78
C ALA A 653 -30.79 44.15 -38.90
N SER A 654 -31.52 44.58 -37.86
CA SER A 654 -32.22 43.72 -36.89
C SER A 654 -33.49 44.40 -36.41
N THR A 655 -34.27 43.74 -35.54
CA THR A 655 -35.47 44.36 -34.94
C THR A 655 -35.52 44.24 -33.41
N VAL A 656 -36.21 45.19 -32.79
CA VAL A 656 -36.62 45.11 -31.38
C VAL A 656 -38.11 44.74 -31.34
N SER A 657 -38.41 43.51 -30.94
CA SER A 657 -39.78 43.03 -30.77
C SER A 657 -40.22 43.12 -29.31
N VAL A 658 -41.32 43.83 -29.06
CA VAL A 658 -41.96 43.95 -27.73
C VAL A 658 -43.15 42.98 -27.57
N GLY A 659 -43.38 42.07 -28.52
CA GLY A 659 -44.52 41.14 -28.49
C GLY A 659 -44.45 40.13 -29.63
N LYS A 660 -45.61 39.62 -30.04
CA LYS A 660 -45.78 38.76 -31.22
C LYS A 660 -47.13 39.08 -31.86
N ALA A 661 -47.30 38.80 -33.15
CA ALA A 661 -48.55 39.05 -33.87
C ALA A 661 -49.78 38.51 -33.12
N GLY A 662 -50.78 39.35 -32.86
CA GLY A 662 -51.97 39.07 -32.04
C GLY A 662 -51.76 39.18 -30.52
N THR A 663 -50.56 39.56 -30.09
CA THR A 663 -50.14 39.76 -28.68
C THR A 663 -49.17 40.95 -28.59
N GLU A 664 -49.50 42.02 -29.32
CA GLU A 664 -48.75 43.28 -29.34
C GLU A 664 -48.76 43.97 -27.96
N ARG A 665 -47.77 44.85 -27.73
CA ARG A 665 -47.68 45.65 -26.50
C ARG A 665 -47.67 47.13 -26.82
N THR A 666 -48.29 47.92 -25.93
CA THR A 666 -48.12 49.37 -25.91
C THR A 666 -46.72 49.73 -25.42
N ILE A 667 -46.07 50.66 -26.11
CA ILE A 667 -44.87 51.33 -25.61
C ILE A 667 -45.32 52.67 -25.03
N THR A 668 -45.28 52.81 -23.71
CA THR A 668 -45.75 53.99 -22.98
C THR A 668 -44.59 54.89 -22.57
N ASN A 669 -44.88 56.12 -22.16
CA ASN A 669 -43.88 57.14 -21.77
C ASN A 669 -42.87 57.50 -22.87
N VAL A 670 -43.23 57.31 -24.15
CA VAL A 670 -42.43 57.75 -25.30
C VAL A 670 -42.49 59.28 -25.40
N ALA A 671 -41.36 59.94 -25.18
CA ALA A 671 -41.19 61.37 -25.41
C ALA A 671 -41.43 61.73 -26.89
N ALA A 672 -41.75 62.99 -27.19
CA ALA A 672 -41.99 63.41 -28.57
C ALA A 672 -40.71 63.30 -29.41
N GLY A 673 -40.73 62.51 -30.48
CA GLY A 673 -39.62 62.36 -31.41
C GLY A 673 -39.43 63.62 -32.28
N ARG A 674 -38.23 63.82 -32.83
CA ARG A 674 -37.96 64.92 -33.77
C ARG A 674 -38.75 64.70 -35.07
N ILE A 675 -39.37 65.76 -35.61
CA ILE A 675 -40.13 65.71 -36.86
C ILE A 675 -39.29 66.35 -37.98
N SER A 676 -38.61 65.54 -38.78
CA SER A 676 -37.83 65.95 -39.95
C SER A 676 -37.75 64.82 -40.98
N GLY A 677 -37.41 65.12 -42.24
CA GLY A 677 -37.31 64.12 -43.31
C GLY A 677 -36.18 63.08 -43.16
N ASN A 678 -35.35 63.23 -42.13
CA ASN A 678 -34.22 62.37 -41.78
C ASN A 678 -34.29 61.86 -40.33
N SER A 679 -35.42 62.02 -39.63
CA SER A 679 -35.63 61.52 -38.28
C SER A 679 -35.90 60.01 -38.28
N THR A 680 -35.32 59.30 -37.32
CA THR A 680 -35.59 57.88 -37.01
C THR A 680 -36.11 57.71 -35.58
N ASP A 681 -36.63 58.78 -34.97
CA ASP A 681 -37.21 58.74 -33.62
C ASP A 681 -38.60 58.11 -33.64
N ALA A 682 -38.98 57.43 -32.56
CA ALA A 682 -40.36 56.99 -32.38
C ALA A 682 -41.31 58.20 -32.24
N VAL A 683 -42.45 58.15 -32.92
CA VAL A 683 -43.50 59.19 -32.83
C VAL A 683 -44.53 58.77 -31.79
N ASN A 684 -44.88 59.69 -30.88
CA ASN A 684 -45.86 59.41 -29.83
C ASN A 684 -47.28 59.87 -30.21
N GLY A 685 -48.27 59.47 -29.40
CA GLY A 685 -49.68 59.78 -29.65
C GLY A 685 -50.01 61.28 -29.72
N SER A 686 -49.33 62.13 -28.94
CA SER A 686 -49.59 63.59 -28.97
C SER A 686 -49.14 64.25 -30.28
N GLN A 687 -48.09 63.74 -30.92
CA GLN A 687 -47.62 64.25 -32.20
C GLN A 687 -48.58 63.90 -33.33
N LEU A 688 -49.06 62.66 -33.36
CA LEU A 688 -50.09 62.23 -34.32
C LEU A 688 -51.40 62.97 -34.08
N PHE A 689 -51.80 63.16 -32.82
CA PHE A 689 -53.00 63.92 -32.46
C PHE A 689 -52.92 65.37 -32.94
N GLY A 690 -51.79 66.07 -32.76
CA GLY A 690 -51.61 67.44 -33.27
C GLY A 690 -51.76 67.55 -34.79
N VAL A 691 -51.27 66.57 -35.56
CA VAL A 691 -51.50 66.50 -37.01
C VAL A 691 -53.00 66.29 -37.33
N ILE A 692 -53.68 65.42 -36.58
CA ILE A 692 -55.12 65.18 -36.73
C ILE A 692 -55.94 66.43 -36.39
N GLU A 693 -55.55 67.22 -35.40
CA GLU A 693 -56.19 68.49 -35.08
C GLU A 693 -56.07 69.48 -36.24
N GLU A 694 -54.88 69.68 -36.82
CA GLU A 694 -54.69 70.55 -37.98
C GLU A 694 -55.53 70.12 -39.19
N VAL A 695 -55.54 68.82 -39.53
CA VAL A 695 -56.35 68.28 -40.64
C VAL A 695 -57.85 68.46 -40.38
N ASN A 696 -58.31 68.34 -39.12
CA ASN A 696 -59.71 68.49 -38.75
C ASN A 696 -60.21 69.95 -38.66
N LYS A 697 -59.34 70.96 -38.74
CA LYS A 697 -59.75 72.38 -38.76
C LYS A 697 -60.58 72.75 -39.99
N GLY A 698 -60.40 72.03 -41.10
CA GLY A 698 -61.14 72.25 -42.34
C GLY A 698 -60.88 73.62 -42.99
N ILE A 699 -61.65 73.91 -44.05
CA ILE A 699 -61.61 75.19 -44.78
C ILE A 699 -62.76 76.07 -44.28
N LYS A 700 -62.47 77.35 -43.99
CA LYS A 700 -63.45 78.36 -43.62
C LYS A 700 -63.96 79.09 -44.86
N TYR A 701 -65.28 79.20 -44.99
CA TYR A 701 -65.97 79.90 -46.06
C TYR A 701 -66.75 81.08 -45.48
N GLY A 702 -66.43 82.29 -45.95
CA GLY A 702 -67.18 83.51 -45.69
C GLY A 702 -67.68 84.12 -46.99
N GLY A 703 -68.70 84.97 -46.89
CA GLY A 703 -69.16 85.85 -47.96
C GLY A 703 -69.36 87.27 -47.44
N ASP A 704 -69.86 88.17 -48.28
CA ASP A 704 -69.98 89.61 -47.96
C ASP A 704 -70.86 89.89 -46.72
N THR A 705 -71.82 89.01 -46.42
CA THR A 705 -72.64 89.03 -45.21
C THR A 705 -72.96 87.61 -44.73
N GLY A 706 -73.32 87.47 -43.45
CA GLY A 706 -73.68 86.18 -42.84
C GLY A 706 -72.56 85.55 -42.00
N ALA A 707 -72.84 84.37 -41.43
CA ALA A 707 -71.89 83.66 -40.57
C ALA A 707 -70.88 82.84 -41.39
N VAL A 708 -69.59 82.96 -41.07
CA VAL A 708 -68.54 82.08 -41.60
C VAL A 708 -68.81 80.66 -41.13
N PHE A 709 -68.85 79.71 -42.08
CA PHE A 709 -68.95 78.28 -41.78
C PHE A 709 -67.65 77.56 -42.13
N THR A 710 -67.45 76.39 -41.53
CA THR A 710 -66.25 75.56 -41.75
C THR A 710 -66.68 74.23 -42.36
N ARG A 711 -65.87 73.68 -43.27
CA ARG A 711 -66.05 72.33 -43.84
C ARG A 711 -64.78 71.54 -43.73
N ARG A 712 -64.88 70.33 -43.19
CA ARG A 712 -63.76 69.39 -43.11
C ARG A 712 -63.44 68.81 -44.49
N LEU A 713 -62.24 68.25 -44.64
CA LEU A 713 -61.84 67.57 -45.86
C LEU A 713 -62.83 66.43 -46.17
N GLY A 714 -63.36 66.38 -47.39
CA GLY A 714 -64.38 65.42 -47.81
C GLY A 714 -65.84 65.83 -47.51
N GLU A 715 -66.10 66.91 -46.78
CA GLU A 715 -67.47 67.43 -46.64
C GLU A 715 -67.91 68.21 -47.88
N GLN A 716 -69.16 67.99 -48.32
CA GLN A 716 -69.73 68.70 -49.47
C GLN A 716 -70.06 70.16 -49.14
N THR A 717 -69.35 71.10 -49.76
CA THR A 717 -69.72 72.52 -49.80
C THR A 717 -70.75 72.74 -50.90
N ASN A 718 -71.99 73.08 -50.52
CA ASN A 718 -73.06 73.41 -51.47
C ASN A 718 -73.00 74.89 -51.87
N VAL A 719 -72.39 75.19 -53.01
CA VAL A 719 -72.47 76.51 -53.64
C VAL A 719 -73.73 76.56 -54.50
N LYS A 720 -74.71 77.39 -54.12
CA LYS A 720 -75.99 77.55 -54.83
C LYS A 720 -76.20 79.02 -55.15
N GLY A 721 -76.72 79.32 -56.34
CA GLY A 721 -77.19 80.66 -56.68
C GLY A 721 -78.62 80.90 -56.19
N GLY A 722 -78.95 82.17 -55.89
CA GLY A 722 -80.26 82.58 -55.37
C GLY A 722 -80.41 82.49 -53.85
N LYS A 723 -81.43 83.17 -53.31
CA LYS A 723 -81.69 83.25 -51.86
C LYS A 723 -82.37 81.97 -51.34
N THR A 724 -82.08 81.58 -50.10
CA THR A 724 -82.67 80.39 -49.46
C THR A 724 -84.16 80.58 -49.14
N ALA A 725 -84.94 79.48 -49.20
CA ALA A 725 -86.40 79.36 -49.00
C ALA A 725 -87.30 79.65 -50.22
N GLY A 726 -86.72 79.89 -51.40
CA GLY A 726 -87.43 79.85 -52.68
C GLY A 726 -86.45 80.21 -53.78
N LEU A 727 -86.35 79.38 -54.83
CA LEU A 727 -85.51 79.72 -55.99
C LEU A 727 -86.04 81.03 -56.59
N THR A 728 -85.32 82.14 -56.40
CA THR A 728 -85.58 83.39 -57.10
C THR A 728 -85.15 83.22 -58.56
N GLU A 729 -86.03 82.57 -59.31
CA GLU A 729 -86.17 82.65 -60.77
C GLU A 729 -84.92 82.23 -61.59
N ASN A 730 -84.01 81.46 -60.96
CA ASN A 730 -82.80 80.87 -61.56
C ASN A 730 -81.76 81.86 -62.12
N ASN A 731 -81.81 83.15 -61.72
CA ASN A 731 -80.92 84.19 -62.25
C ASN A 731 -79.42 83.90 -62.17
N ILE A 732 -78.97 83.19 -61.13
CA ILE A 732 -77.57 82.75 -61.01
C ILE A 732 -77.59 81.22 -60.92
N GLY A 733 -77.03 80.57 -61.93
CA GLY A 733 -76.81 79.14 -61.95
C GLY A 733 -75.37 78.82 -61.52
N VAL A 734 -75.21 77.82 -60.66
CA VAL A 734 -73.91 77.22 -60.33
C VAL A 734 -73.95 75.79 -60.83
N VAL A 735 -73.14 75.48 -61.85
CA VAL A 735 -73.13 74.17 -62.53
C VAL A 735 -71.77 73.54 -62.35
N SER A 736 -71.73 72.35 -61.75
CA SER A 736 -70.53 71.52 -61.70
C SER A 736 -70.37 70.74 -63.02
N ASP A 737 -69.15 70.65 -63.51
CA ASP A 737 -68.77 69.73 -64.59
C ASP A 737 -68.54 68.28 -64.09
N GLY A 738 -68.38 68.10 -62.78
CA GLY A 738 -68.10 66.82 -62.13
C GLY A 738 -66.62 66.51 -61.94
N THR A 739 -65.71 67.40 -62.35
CA THR A 739 -64.25 67.23 -62.26
C THR A 739 -63.60 68.24 -61.33
N ASP A 740 -63.57 69.52 -61.71
CA ASP A 740 -62.85 70.57 -60.99
C ASP A 740 -63.50 71.97 -61.10
N THR A 741 -64.48 72.16 -61.99
CA THR A 741 -65.01 73.48 -62.33
C THR A 741 -66.46 73.66 -61.90
N LEU A 742 -66.70 74.62 -61.00
CA LEU A 742 -68.03 75.18 -60.73
C LEU A 742 -68.24 76.43 -61.59
N THR A 743 -68.96 76.28 -62.71
CA THR A 743 -69.33 77.41 -63.56
C THR A 743 -70.46 78.22 -62.92
N VAL A 744 -70.13 79.43 -62.46
CA VAL A 744 -71.12 80.42 -62.04
C VAL A 744 -71.53 81.25 -63.26
N LYS A 745 -72.81 81.22 -63.62
CA LYS A 745 -73.35 81.94 -64.80
C LYS A 745 -74.64 82.68 -64.47
N LEU A 746 -74.80 83.85 -65.09
CA LEU A 746 -76.07 84.56 -65.12
C LEU A 746 -77.04 83.82 -66.06
N SER A 747 -78.32 83.80 -65.72
CA SER A 747 -79.38 83.36 -66.64
C SER A 747 -79.37 84.23 -67.90
N LYS A 748 -79.68 83.62 -69.05
CA LYS A 748 -79.90 84.37 -70.30
C LYS A 748 -81.08 85.32 -70.17
N ASP A 749 -82.13 84.86 -69.50
CA ASP A 749 -83.35 85.60 -69.22
C ASP A 749 -83.35 85.91 -67.72
N VAL A 750 -83.01 87.16 -67.37
CA VAL A 750 -82.92 87.63 -65.99
C VAL A 750 -84.27 88.18 -65.56
N ASN A 751 -84.94 87.49 -64.64
CA ASN A 751 -86.21 87.94 -64.07
C ASN A 751 -85.96 88.48 -62.64
N LEU A 752 -86.37 89.71 -62.37
CA LEU A 752 -86.09 90.38 -61.09
C LEU A 752 -87.29 90.34 -60.12
N GLY A 753 -88.36 89.63 -60.49
CA GLY A 753 -89.60 89.55 -59.73
C GLY A 753 -90.34 90.90 -59.63
N SER A 754 -91.35 90.95 -58.75
CA SER A 754 -92.20 92.13 -58.58
C SER A 754 -91.53 93.29 -57.82
N THR A 755 -90.44 93.05 -57.11
CA THR A 755 -89.76 94.05 -56.26
C THR A 755 -88.31 94.33 -56.65
N GLY A 756 -87.71 93.55 -57.56
CA GLY A 756 -86.38 93.82 -58.07
C GLY A 756 -86.37 94.84 -59.21
N SER A 757 -85.20 95.41 -59.47
CA SER A 757 -85.01 96.41 -60.51
C SER A 757 -83.59 96.38 -61.07
N LEU A 758 -83.45 96.59 -62.37
CA LEU A 758 -82.16 96.86 -63.00
C LEU A 758 -81.92 98.38 -62.99
N GLN A 759 -80.84 98.81 -62.34
CA GLN A 759 -80.38 100.20 -62.38
C GLN A 759 -79.22 100.33 -63.38
N ALA A 760 -79.39 101.14 -64.42
CA ALA A 760 -78.38 101.49 -65.39
C ALA A 760 -78.26 103.02 -65.48
N GLY A 761 -77.28 103.58 -64.77
CA GLY A 761 -77.16 105.04 -64.61
C GLY A 761 -78.41 105.62 -63.93
N GLY A 762 -79.08 106.58 -64.57
CA GLY A 762 -80.35 107.16 -64.13
C GLY A 762 -81.61 106.42 -64.59
N THR A 763 -81.48 105.25 -65.24
CA THR A 763 -82.60 104.42 -65.70
C THR A 763 -82.83 103.24 -64.77
N THR A 764 -84.05 103.13 -64.25
CA THR A 764 -84.56 102.01 -63.45
C THR A 764 -85.58 101.23 -64.26
N ILE A 765 -85.35 99.93 -64.46
CA ILE A 765 -86.34 99.01 -65.04
C ILE A 765 -86.88 98.14 -63.91
N ASN A 766 -88.19 98.17 -63.67
CA ASN A 766 -88.85 97.41 -62.61
C ASN A 766 -90.23 96.88 -63.06
N SER A 767 -90.97 96.26 -62.14
CA SER A 767 -92.31 95.70 -62.37
C SER A 767 -93.40 96.70 -62.78
N THR A 768 -93.18 98.00 -62.59
CA THR A 768 -94.09 99.09 -63.01
C THR A 768 -93.72 99.71 -64.35
N GLY A 769 -92.56 99.37 -64.93
CA GLY A 769 -92.10 99.83 -66.24
C GLY A 769 -90.66 100.36 -66.22
N ILE A 770 -90.38 101.28 -67.15
CA ILE A 770 -89.08 101.96 -67.28
C ILE A 770 -89.21 103.37 -66.70
N ALA A 771 -88.64 103.59 -65.52
CA ALA A 771 -88.56 104.90 -64.89
C ALA A 771 -87.15 105.45 -65.09
N THR A 772 -87.00 106.58 -65.80
CA THR A 772 -85.68 107.11 -66.14
C THR A 772 -85.66 108.63 -66.17
N ASN A 773 -84.54 109.19 -65.72
CA ASN A 773 -84.25 110.61 -65.84
C ASN A 773 -83.87 111.02 -67.28
N GLN A 774 -83.64 110.05 -68.19
CA GLN A 774 -83.50 110.24 -69.64
C GLN A 774 -84.05 109.05 -70.46
N ILE A 775 -85.35 109.06 -70.72
CA ILE A 775 -85.85 109.04 -72.10
C ILE A 775 -86.24 110.49 -72.38
N VAL A 776 -85.84 111.05 -73.52
CA VAL A 776 -85.85 112.51 -73.74
C VAL A 776 -87.26 113.06 -73.99
N ALA A 777 -88.06 113.15 -72.92
CA ALA A 777 -89.16 114.09 -72.70
C ALA A 777 -89.78 113.85 -71.30
N GLY A 778 -89.40 114.64 -70.29
CA GLY A 778 -89.96 114.51 -68.94
C GLY A 778 -91.47 114.76 -68.89
N GLY A 779 -92.20 113.77 -68.36
CA GLY A 779 -93.67 113.76 -68.21
C GLY A 779 -94.36 112.54 -68.82
N THR A 780 -93.73 111.86 -69.77
CA THR A 780 -94.36 110.73 -70.48
C THR A 780 -94.38 109.46 -69.63
N THR A 781 -95.57 108.95 -69.31
CA THR A 781 -95.74 107.66 -68.62
C THR A 781 -96.33 106.64 -69.58
N ILE A 782 -95.64 105.51 -69.76
CA ILE A 782 -96.16 104.33 -70.46
C ILE A 782 -96.35 103.23 -69.42
N ASN A 783 -97.60 102.90 -69.14
CA ASN A 783 -97.96 101.74 -68.31
C ASN A 783 -98.85 100.78 -69.13
N SER A 784 -99.34 99.71 -68.51
CA SER A 784 -100.14 98.67 -69.18
C SER A 784 -101.54 99.11 -69.64
N THR A 785 -102.00 100.32 -69.31
CA THR A 785 -103.35 100.82 -69.62
C THR A 785 -103.40 102.23 -70.23
N THR A 786 -102.35 103.04 -70.11
CA THR A 786 -102.33 104.43 -70.59
C THR A 786 -100.99 104.85 -71.17
N PHE A 787 -101.04 105.64 -72.25
CA PHE A 787 -99.95 106.48 -72.74
C PHE A 787 -100.29 107.94 -72.42
N ASP A 788 -99.58 108.56 -71.48
CA ASP A 788 -99.66 109.99 -71.24
C ASP A 788 -98.47 110.68 -71.92
N ALA A 789 -98.74 111.67 -72.78
CA ALA A 789 -97.73 112.45 -73.49
C ALA A 789 -97.16 113.64 -72.68
N GLY A 790 -97.58 113.84 -71.44
CA GLY A 790 -97.01 114.84 -70.52
C GLY A 790 -97.17 116.28 -71.01
N ASN A 791 -98.35 116.62 -71.54
CA ASN A 791 -98.67 117.90 -72.20
C ASN A 791 -97.70 118.28 -73.34
N LYS A 792 -97.10 117.31 -74.03
CA LYS A 792 -96.26 117.55 -75.21
C LYS A 792 -96.95 117.10 -76.49
N GLN A 793 -96.53 117.68 -77.61
CA GLN A 793 -97.04 117.32 -78.92
C GLN A 793 -96.62 115.89 -79.26
N ILE A 794 -97.59 115.03 -79.57
CA ILE A 794 -97.33 113.76 -80.25
C ILE A 794 -97.14 114.12 -81.73
N THR A 795 -95.89 114.14 -82.18
CA THR A 795 -95.53 114.43 -83.58
C THR A 795 -95.53 113.14 -84.42
N ASN A 796 -95.63 113.29 -85.75
CA ASN A 796 -95.80 112.17 -86.70
C ASN A 796 -97.05 111.31 -86.50
N VAL A 797 -98.16 111.92 -86.04
CA VAL A 797 -99.49 111.31 -86.08
C VAL A 797 -100.10 111.51 -87.48
N ALA A 798 -100.61 110.45 -88.09
CA ALA A 798 -101.30 110.49 -89.39
C ALA A 798 -102.77 110.94 -89.23
N SER A 799 -103.41 111.41 -90.32
CA SER A 799 -104.82 111.85 -90.33
C SER A 799 -105.75 110.80 -89.70
N GLY A 800 -106.70 111.26 -88.88
CA GLY A 800 -107.60 110.39 -88.12
C GLY A 800 -108.55 109.56 -88.99
N GLY A 801 -108.82 110.01 -90.22
CA GLY A 801 -109.79 109.39 -91.12
C GLY A 801 -111.23 109.48 -90.61
N SER A 802 -112.09 108.58 -91.07
CA SER A 802 -113.56 108.63 -90.83
C SER A 802 -114.03 107.97 -89.52
N VAL A 803 -113.14 107.62 -88.59
CA VAL A 803 -113.46 106.89 -87.35
C VAL A 803 -113.10 107.69 -86.10
N THR A 804 -113.95 107.62 -85.07
CA THR A 804 -113.98 108.56 -83.93
C THR A 804 -112.95 108.29 -82.83
N ASN A 805 -112.14 107.23 -82.96
CA ASN A 805 -111.19 106.76 -81.93
C ASN A 805 -109.71 106.87 -82.34
N ASN A 806 -109.42 107.43 -83.52
CA ASN A 806 -108.07 107.87 -83.89
C ASN A 806 -107.87 109.34 -83.49
N ALA A 807 -106.62 109.72 -83.20
CA ALA A 807 -106.27 111.13 -82.99
C ALA A 807 -106.37 111.91 -84.32
N ALA A 808 -107.21 112.94 -84.37
CA ALA A 808 -107.29 113.84 -85.52
C ALA A 808 -106.05 114.75 -85.61
N THR A 809 -105.64 115.09 -86.83
CA THR A 809 -104.51 115.98 -87.09
C THR A 809 -104.98 117.41 -87.37
N ILE A 810 -104.07 118.38 -87.22
CA ILE A 810 -104.39 119.80 -87.48
C ILE A 810 -104.77 120.07 -88.95
N GLY A 811 -104.39 119.20 -89.88
CA GLY A 811 -104.77 119.25 -91.28
C GLY A 811 -106.25 118.90 -91.52
N ASP A 812 -106.83 118.03 -90.69
CA ASP A 812 -108.22 117.60 -90.81
C ASP A 812 -109.20 118.76 -90.50
N VAL A 813 -108.81 119.69 -89.62
CA VAL A 813 -109.63 120.82 -89.15
C VAL A 813 -109.72 121.96 -90.17
N ASN A 814 -108.62 122.29 -90.87
CA ASN A 814 -108.57 123.45 -91.78
C ASN A 814 -109.48 123.32 -93.01
N THR A 815 -109.83 122.09 -93.41
CA THR A 815 -110.64 121.81 -94.61
C THR A 815 -112.10 122.29 -94.48
N ILE A 816 -112.58 122.53 -93.25
CA ILE A 816 -113.99 122.84 -92.95
C ILE A 816 -114.36 124.33 -93.18
N VAL A 817 -113.38 125.24 -93.20
CA VAL A 817 -113.63 126.69 -92.98
C VAL A 817 -113.96 127.50 -94.26
N GLY A 818 -113.75 126.94 -95.47
CA GLY A 818 -113.58 127.75 -96.69
C GLY A 818 -114.79 128.20 -97.53
N ASN A 819 -116.04 127.81 -97.24
CA ASN A 819 -117.08 127.68 -98.30
C ASN A 819 -118.37 128.52 -98.14
N LYS A 820 -118.29 129.83 -97.85
CA LYS A 820 -119.42 130.60 -97.25
C LYS A 820 -119.90 131.87 -98.01
N ALA A 821 -120.40 131.75 -99.26
CA ALA A 821 -121.01 132.89 -99.99
C ALA A 821 -122.03 132.52 -101.10
N LYS A 822 -123.08 131.76 -100.78
CA LYS A 822 -124.35 131.63 -101.53
C LYS A 822 -125.35 130.89 -100.64
N TRP A 823 -126.56 131.42 -100.48
CA TRP A 823 -127.88 130.76 -100.21
C TRP A 823 -128.87 131.84 -99.72
N THR A 824 -130.15 131.70 -100.07
CA THR A 824 -131.21 132.72 -99.95
C THR A 824 -132.30 132.31 -98.94
N ILE A 825 -133.09 133.30 -98.47
CA ILE A 825 -134.24 133.12 -97.56
C ILE A 825 -135.55 133.20 -98.36
N GLN A 826 -136.59 132.48 -97.94
CA GLN A 826 -137.98 132.60 -98.42
C GLN A 826 -138.96 132.34 -97.25
N ASP A 827 -140.17 132.91 -97.28
CA ASP A 827 -141.03 133.15 -96.11
C ASP A 827 -142.53 132.79 -96.35
N ALA A 828 -143.36 132.87 -95.30
CA ALA A 828 -144.81 132.54 -95.17
C ALA A 828 -145.17 131.06 -94.85
N GLU A 829 -146.18 130.72 -94.03
CA GLU A 829 -147.31 131.48 -93.44
C GLU A 829 -147.74 130.94 -92.03
N ALA A 830 -148.68 131.57 -91.31
CA ALA A 830 -148.72 131.56 -89.83
C ALA A 830 -149.99 130.98 -89.10
N VAL A 831 -149.82 130.53 -87.84
CA VAL A 831 -150.83 130.52 -86.74
C VAL A 831 -150.11 130.56 -85.35
N PRO A 832 -150.75 130.84 -84.19
CA PRO A 832 -150.20 131.81 -83.24
C PRO A 832 -149.78 131.27 -81.86
N GLY A 833 -148.78 131.91 -81.25
CA GLY A 833 -148.32 131.65 -79.88
C GLY A 833 -147.02 132.37 -79.55
N SER A 834 -147.08 133.67 -79.26
CA SER A 834 -145.88 134.48 -79.04
C SER A 834 -145.39 134.47 -77.59
N LYS A 835 -144.18 133.93 -77.39
CA LYS A 835 -143.12 134.43 -76.47
C LYS A 835 -141.81 133.82 -76.94
N GLN A 836 -141.06 134.57 -77.73
CA GLN A 836 -140.00 135.50 -77.32
C GLN A 836 -138.64 134.82 -77.17
N ILE A 837 -137.69 135.44 -77.86
CA ILE A 837 -136.25 135.21 -77.74
C ILE A 837 -135.82 135.67 -76.35
N ASP A 838 -134.96 134.89 -75.69
CA ASP A 838 -134.00 135.43 -74.73
C ASP A 838 -132.62 134.83 -75.03
N ALA A 839 -131.56 135.60 -74.75
CA ALA A 839 -130.23 135.40 -75.29
C ALA A 839 -129.19 135.12 -74.20
N ALA A 840 -128.79 133.86 -74.00
CA ALA A 840 -127.55 133.51 -73.28
C ALA A 840 -127.12 132.03 -73.42
N THR A 841 -126.39 131.65 -74.47
CA THR A 841 -125.18 130.78 -74.36
C THR A 841 -124.45 130.65 -75.72
N PRO A 842 -123.10 130.55 -75.76
CA PRO A 842 -122.34 130.45 -77.01
C PRO A 842 -122.13 129.00 -77.47
N LEU A 843 -121.93 128.82 -78.78
CA LEU A 843 -121.31 127.62 -79.34
C LEU A 843 -119.86 127.49 -78.84
N VAL A 844 -119.47 126.26 -78.46
CA VAL A 844 -118.06 125.81 -78.44
C VAL A 844 -118.01 124.54 -79.29
N VAL A 845 -116.95 124.43 -80.11
CA VAL A 845 -116.65 123.31 -81.01
C VAL A 845 -115.84 122.24 -80.27
#